data_AF-A0A834R7M1-F1
#
_entry.id   AF-A0A834R7M1-F1
#
_cell.length_a   1.000
_cell.length_b   1.000
_cell.length_c   1.000
_cell.angle_alpha   90.00
_cell.angle_beta   90.00
_cell.angle_gamma   90.00
#
_symmetry.space_group_name_H-M   'P 1'
#
loop_
_entity.id
_entity.type
_entity.pdbx_description
1 polymer ?
#
loop_
_entity_poly.entity_id
_entity_poly.type
_entity_poly.pdbx_seq_one_letter_code
_entity_poly.pdbx_strand_id
1 'polypeptide(L)'
;MMMIMMAIDGDIDGRKFSSKSKQIRTELLSQNFSDQNDSVRLIAINFFDPIRLFDSFSPSKIISHQNDHSSFDCDLIVPRNVAIEEVLSKPTIIRDNRIRFDSRFFPYSLDRKYFHRSSIVLTRSERIAFDRSLIQNLSRNSSNESFVSPKLSFDRITSIDKFCSSSSIQSLTSSSTVSTITSTTTKTTSSSPSSSQSSKILLPFYRSKSILCNVFFMNTLPRKKFLSAITLILLVSIFCFISTSIIDILISSSPSSTYSSSSSSNVRKEGENRYSNALIKSSSRIESDHHHQHRLSNSLKPIELEEIFRNELIATDFNGSWISDTEILFYDIEYNLKVYDVHLLHSRTLIKFTEVLTKNLRGLRLSSDQNYLLWSKSEPKEIFRHSKLEQLNIYDLQTKSSIPLFDDRKFSDSFFQLAEWGPKKSQLAFVYHNNLYYKHSARSETIRLSVTGSTDSIFNGINDWLYEEEIFSQSRAIWFSPNGDRLAYLQINDSLVDIVHWNHYDEYHNVSTNQYPNQAIVRYPKPGRQIPQVSVFVVDCHSEAEQIRMVRIDPPKKLLPDKDFYITKVLWFDDQRFLIAWTLRNQRLSLLTVCELKNLWKCDELYDLTSSTGWVDGFENGLMAASNLNRVIIRIPRFIDKNKGEFFHLATINLKDKSINYLTDGDYDVIKLIHYSTITNEIFYSSTLTNHPEVEHIMKTDLNAQNDPICLTCYLGNSCRSNEAKFNPSGTYYILECKGYEIPRIELRSSQTNDLIEIWEENSRLVRFLQTKLIPRYEKIFVKLSENHNAIVELILPHDFEENHQYPMIIELYGAPGTQMIKDRYDMNNWSSFLTSKHRYIYAKIDCRGSSNQGIRHLHQLYKRIGKIEVDDLITVVWFLKNNITYVDPERIAIWGWSYGGYFSLMSLIKQNEHRLFACAIAVAPVSNWMFYDAFYAERYLGVPKGSQNLRPYQESNLLDLTERLRNKKFLLIFGTGDDNVHDQHSLLLIRQLNQQNIDYNVQIYPDDNHYLSRSSQHLYPKMTDFLQNIVFDLDSIVLIKNIDMLTFVAIELIFSC
;
A
#
# COMPACT_ATOMS: atom_id res chain seq x y z
N MET A 1 -14.27 -12.44 19.65
CA MET A 1 -14.16 -13.48 20.70
C MET A 1 -13.65 -12.94 22.05
N MET A 2 -12.75 -11.96 22.08
CA MET A 2 -12.03 -11.52 23.29
C MET A 2 -12.87 -10.89 24.42
N MET A 3 -14.06 -10.34 24.15
CA MET A 3 -14.94 -9.76 25.19
C MET A 3 -15.57 -10.77 26.16
N ILE A 4 -15.55 -12.08 25.86
CA ILE A 4 -16.20 -13.11 26.70
C ILE A 4 -15.49 -13.28 28.07
N MET A 5 -14.21 -12.89 28.17
CA MET A 5 -13.43 -12.99 29.42
C MET A 5 -13.70 -11.88 30.44
N MET A 6 -14.35 -10.77 30.07
CA MET A 6 -14.55 -9.61 30.98
C MET A 6 -15.90 -9.62 31.71
N ALA A 7 -16.63 -10.73 31.67
CA ALA A 7 -17.96 -10.88 32.29
C ALA A 7 -17.97 -11.79 33.55
N ILE A 8 -16.81 -12.23 34.03
CA ILE A 8 -16.70 -13.20 35.15
C ILE A 8 -15.60 -12.80 36.16
N ASP A 9 -15.35 -11.50 36.34
CA ASP A 9 -14.54 -11.00 37.45
C ASP A 9 -15.13 -9.66 37.93
N GLY A 10 -15.90 -9.68 39.02
CA GLY A 10 -16.80 -8.58 39.36
C GLY A 10 -17.66 -8.73 40.60
N ASP A 11 -17.36 -9.65 41.51
CA ASP A 11 -17.82 -9.54 42.92
C ASP A 11 -17.00 -10.47 43.84
N ILE A 12 -16.10 -9.89 44.64
CA ILE A 12 -15.48 -10.55 45.80
C ILE A 12 -15.59 -9.60 46.99
N ASP A 13 -16.66 -9.75 47.77
CA ASP A 13 -16.68 -9.30 49.16
C ASP A 13 -17.22 -10.42 50.07
N GLY A 14 -16.64 -10.52 51.28
CA GLY A 14 -16.50 -11.79 51.98
C GLY A 14 -17.60 -12.11 53.00
N ARG A 15 -18.09 -13.36 52.98
CA ARG A 15 -18.72 -13.98 54.16
C ARG A 15 -18.50 -15.51 54.21
N LYS A 16 -18.44 -16.07 55.41
CA LYS A 16 -17.90 -17.43 55.69
C LYS A 16 -18.95 -18.55 55.63
N PHE A 17 -18.53 -19.70 55.08
CA PHE A 17 -18.90 -21.09 55.43
C PHE A 17 -20.21 -21.39 56.19
N SER A 18 -21.00 -22.36 55.68
CA SER A 18 -21.25 -23.64 56.37
C SER A 18 -21.97 -24.68 55.47
N SER A 19 -22.02 -25.95 55.93
CA SER A 19 -22.61 -27.17 55.32
C SER A 19 -22.04 -27.58 53.93
N LYS A 20 -21.73 -28.85 53.58
CA LYS A 20 -22.29 -30.21 53.83
C LYS A 20 -23.64 -30.48 53.11
N SER A 21 -23.85 -31.61 52.40
CA SER A 21 -22.94 -32.69 51.95
C SER A 21 -23.64 -33.75 51.08
N LYS A 22 -22.92 -34.31 50.09
CA LYS A 22 -22.98 -35.70 49.54
C LYS A 22 -24.29 -36.28 48.93
N GLN A 23 -24.05 -37.19 47.95
CA GLN A 23 -24.99 -38.14 47.30
C GLN A 23 -26.05 -37.49 46.40
N ILE A 24 -26.56 -38.14 45.34
CA ILE A 24 -26.68 -39.58 45.03
C ILE A 24 -25.82 -40.02 43.82
N ARG A 25 -25.62 -41.35 43.68
CA ARG A 25 -24.98 -42.04 42.55
C ARG A 25 -25.79 -43.30 42.20
N THR A 26 -25.80 -43.69 40.92
CA THR A 26 -26.17 -45.03 40.36
C THR A 26 -27.67 -45.29 40.07
N GLU A 27 -27.89 -46.14 39.05
CA GLU A 27 -29.12 -46.89 38.68
C GLU A 27 -30.29 -46.12 38.00
N LEU A 28 -31.03 -46.67 37.02
CA LEU A 28 -30.82 -47.89 36.20
C LEU A 28 -31.54 -47.82 34.83
N LEU A 29 -31.20 -48.78 33.95
CA LEU A 29 -31.73 -49.03 32.60
C LEU A 29 -33.06 -49.80 32.60
N SER A 30 -33.96 -49.44 31.66
CA SER A 30 -34.98 -50.32 31.02
C SER A 30 -35.71 -49.49 29.94
N GLN A 31 -36.24 -49.97 28.81
CA GLN A 31 -36.23 -51.22 28.02
C GLN A 31 -36.69 -50.79 26.57
N ASN A 32 -36.49 -51.48 25.43
CA ASN A 32 -36.57 -52.91 25.13
C ASN A 32 -35.82 -53.29 23.82
N PHE A 33 -35.87 -54.58 23.42
CA PHE A 33 -35.07 -55.25 22.36
C PHE A 33 -35.78 -55.53 21.01
N SER A 34 -34.99 -55.64 19.93
CA SER A 34 -34.92 -56.77 18.96
C SER A 34 -33.79 -56.52 17.93
N ASP A 35 -32.68 -57.27 17.91
CA ASP A 35 -32.42 -58.59 17.28
C ASP A 35 -32.25 -58.50 15.73
N GLN A 36 -31.26 -59.14 15.07
CA GLN A 36 -30.30 -60.18 15.50
C GLN A 36 -29.03 -60.28 14.60
N ASN A 37 -27.89 -60.71 15.18
CA ASN A 37 -26.75 -61.50 14.62
C ASN A 37 -25.94 -61.02 13.37
N ASP A 38 -24.63 -61.33 13.20
CA ASP A 38 -23.67 -62.08 14.06
C ASP A 38 -22.18 -61.63 13.93
N SER A 39 -21.35 -62.24 14.78
CA SER A 39 -19.90 -62.16 15.11
C SER A 39 -18.86 -62.34 13.96
N VAL A 40 -17.52 -62.25 14.09
CA VAL A 40 -16.53 -62.66 15.14
C VAL A 40 -15.27 -61.73 15.22
N ARG A 41 -14.51 -61.81 16.33
CA ARG A 41 -13.26 -61.05 16.66
C ARG A 41 -11.94 -61.76 16.30
N LEU A 42 -10.82 -61.02 16.25
CA LEU A 42 -9.50 -61.21 16.94
C LEU A 42 -8.60 -59.99 16.56
N ILE A 43 -7.80 -59.26 17.39
CA ILE A 43 -6.85 -59.57 18.51
C ILE A 43 -5.54 -60.18 17.95
N ALA A 44 -4.30 -59.73 18.23
CA ALA A 44 -3.70 -58.78 19.20
C ALA A 44 -2.48 -58.03 18.57
N ILE A 45 -1.97 -56.87 19.04
CA ILE A 45 -1.03 -56.61 20.18
C ILE A 45 0.26 -57.46 20.05
N ASN A 46 1.51 -56.94 19.96
CA ASN A 46 2.16 -55.97 20.87
C ASN A 46 3.46 -55.28 20.32
N PHE A 47 4.09 -54.43 21.14
CA PHE A 47 5.40 -53.77 20.98
C PHE A 47 6.60 -54.72 20.76
N PHE A 48 7.66 -54.24 20.07
CA PHE A 48 9.00 -54.01 20.66
C PHE A 48 9.98 -53.27 19.70
N ASP A 49 10.70 -52.29 20.25
CA ASP A 49 11.91 -51.61 19.73
C ASP A 49 13.12 -52.17 20.55
N PRO A 50 14.42 -51.82 20.39
CA PRO A 50 15.12 -51.06 19.34
C PRO A 50 16.39 -51.79 18.81
N ILE A 51 17.24 -51.11 18.02
CA ILE A 51 18.69 -50.89 18.27
C ILE A 51 19.42 -50.29 17.04
N ARG A 52 19.71 -48.98 17.12
CA ARG A 52 21.06 -48.37 17.17
C ARG A 52 22.19 -48.79 16.19
N LEU A 53 22.95 -47.76 15.78
CA LEU A 53 24.36 -47.75 15.32
C LEU A 53 24.64 -48.21 13.87
N PHE A 54 25.56 -47.62 13.09
CA PHE A 54 26.09 -46.23 13.05
C PHE A 54 26.88 -46.05 11.73
N ASP A 55 27.13 -44.80 11.33
CA ASP A 55 28.26 -44.34 10.50
C ASP A 55 28.74 -45.09 9.22
N SER A 56 28.44 -44.47 8.08
CA SER A 56 29.45 -43.79 7.23
C SER A 56 30.13 -44.49 6.03
N PHE A 57 30.76 -43.63 5.21
CA PHE A 57 31.74 -43.85 4.13
C PHE A 57 31.41 -44.75 2.93
N SER A 58 30.91 -44.08 1.89
CA SER A 58 31.35 -44.26 0.50
C SER A 58 32.81 -43.78 0.31
N PRO A 59 33.44 -43.84 -0.90
CA PRO A 59 33.04 -44.48 -2.16
C PRO A 59 34.16 -45.36 -2.80
N SER A 60 33.86 -46.14 -3.86
CA SER A 60 34.69 -46.13 -5.10
C SER A 60 34.16 -46.94 -6.28
N LYS A 61 34.31 -46.32 -7.46
CA LYS A 61 34.41 -46.88 -8.83
C LYS A 61 35.25 -48.18 -8.91
N ILE A 62 34.97 -49.06 -9.89
CA ILE A 62 35.87 -49.33 -11.07
C ILE A 62 35.34 -50.39 -12.07
N ILE A 63 35.17 -49.97 -13.34
CA ILE A 63 35.50 -50.64 -14.64
C ILE A 63 34.81 -51.97 -15.08
N SER A 64 34.69 -52.09 -16.42
CA SER A 64 34.53 -53.31 -17.26
C SER A 64 33.19 -54.07 -17.25
N HIS A 65 32.77 -54.70 -18.36
CA HIS A 65 32.91 -54.43 -19.81
C HIS A 65 32.07 -55.47 -20.55
N GLN A 66 31.66 -55.20 -21.81
CA GLN A 66 31.26 -56.23 -22.80
C GLN A 66 29.97 -57.03 -22.44
N ASN A 67 29.19 -57.61 -23.35
CA ASN A 67 29.06 -57.54 -24.81
C ASN A 67 27.71 -58.21 -25.19
N ASP A 68 27.30 -58.11 -26.47
CA ASP A 68 26.54 -59.14 -27.22
C ASP A 68 25.13 -59.57 -26.72
N HIS A 69 24.18 -60.01 -27.56
CA HIS A 69 23.91 -59.81 -28.99
C HIS A 69 22.47 -60.27 -29.27
N SER A 70 21.75 -59.65 -30.23
CA SER A 70 20.73 -60.31 -31.09
C SER A 70 19.42 -60.83 -30.41
N SER A 71 18.31 -61.21 -31.10
CA SER A 71 17.62 -60.70 -32.32
C SER A 71 16.31 -61.51 -32.57
N PHE A 72 15.48 -61.07 -33.53
CA PHE A 72 14.37 -61.78 -34.22
C PHE A 72 12.97 -61.88 -33.57
N ASP A 73 12.07 -61.02 -34.08
CA ASP A 73 10.89 -61.32 -34.92
C ASP A 73 9.65 -62.15 -34.44
N CYS A 74 8.48 -61.54 -34.73
CA CYS A 74 7.20 -62.11 -35.23
C CYS A 74 6.42 -63.14 -34.36
N ASP A 75 5.08 -63.17 -34.37
CA ASP A 75 4.20 -63.01 -35.53
C ASP A 75 2.76 -62.49 -35.22
N LEU A 76 1.88 -62.46 -36.24
CA LEU A 76 0.48 -61.95 -36.25
C LEU A 76 -0.55 -62.65 -35.33
N ILE A 77 -1.67 -61.95 -35.03
CA ILE A 77 -3.06 -62.37 -35.37
C ILE A 77 -4.11 -61.27 -35.07
N VAL A 78 -5.13 -61.16 -35.94
CA VAL A 78 -6.36 -60.35 -35.75
C VAL A 78 -7.54 -61.09 -36.42
N PRO A 79 -8.75 -61.13 -35.82
CA PRO A 79 -9.95 -60.95 -36.66
C PRO A 79 -11.21 -60.32 -36.01
N ARG A 80 -11.75 -59.27 -36.65
CA ARG A 80 -13.17 -59.11 -37.09
C ARG A 80 -14.32 -58.92 -36.06
N ASN A 81 -15.51 -58.41 -36.43
CA ASN A 81 -15.96 -57.31 -37.35
C ASN A 81 -17.51 -57.14 -37.28
N VAL A 82 -18.06 -56.21 -38.10
CA VAL A 82 -19.48 -56.01 -38.51
C VAL A 82 -20.32 -55.12 -37.55
N ALA A 83 -20.89 -53.94 -37.88
CA ALA A 83 -21.09 -53.09 -39.10
C ALA A 83 -22.49 -53.04 -39.76
N ILE A 84 -22.64 -52.08 -40.71
CA ILE A 84 -23.80 -51.65 -41.56
C ILE A 84 -24.71 -50.60 -40.87
N GLU A 85 -25.18 -49.45 -41.43
CA GLU A 85 -25.03 -48.62 -42.68
C GLU A 85 -25.44 -47.16 -42.32
N GLU A 86 -25.18 -46.01 -42.97
CA GLU A 86 -24.59 -45.50 -44.26
C GLU A 86 -25.51 -45.24 -45.50
N VAL A 87 -26.09 -44.02 -45.57
CA VAL A 87 -26.58 -43.30 -46.78
C VAL A 87 -26.33 -41.78 -46.56
N LEU A 88 -25.33 -41.13 -47.19
CA LEU A 88 -25.26 -40.57 -48.58
C LEU A 88 -26.20 -39.36 -48.82
N SER A 89 -25.73 -38.22 -49.35
CA SER A 89 -25.07 -38.10 -50.67
C SER A 89 -24.11 -36.89 -50.83
N LYS A 90 -23.31 -36.89 -51.91
CA LYS A 90 -22.33 -35.85 -52.32
C LYS A 90 -22.24 -35.73 -53.86
N PRO A 91 -21.86 -34.55 -54.37
CA PRO A 91 -20.68 -34.37 -55.26
C PRO A 91 -19.90 -33.06 -54.86
N THR A 92 -18.85 -32.48 -55.48
CA THR A 92 -17.69 -32.82 -56.38
C THR A 92 -16.77 -31.56 -56.41
N ILE A 93 -15.48 -31.50 -56.81
CA ILE A 93 -14.30 -32.41 -56.85
C ILE A 93 -13.09 -31.60 -57.43
N ILE A 94 -11.82 -32.05 -57.30
CA ILE A 94 -10.60 -31.62 -58.08
C ILE A 94 -10.03 -30.20 -57.76
N ARG A 95 -8.71 -29.94 -57.56
CA ARG A 95 -7.47 -30.78 -57.47
C ARG A 95 -6.27 -30.01 -56.85
N ASP A 96 -5.27 -30.77 -56.35
CA ASP A 96 -3.80 -30.53 -56.37
C ASP A 96 -3.17 -29.28 -55.66
N ASN A 97 -1.90 -29.25 -55.18
CA ASN A 97 -0.78 -30.22 -55.16
C ASN A 97 0.28 -29.86 -54.06
N ARG A 98 0.82 -30.85 -53.31
CA ARG A 98 2.22 -30.91 -52.73
C ARG A 98 2.64 -29.84 -51.67
N ILE A 99 3.67 -30.01 -50.79
CA ILE A 99 4.68 -31.07 -50.54
C ILE A 99 5.10 -31.13 -49.03
N ARG A 100 5.92 -32.13 -48.66
CA ARG A 100 6.57 -32.44 -47.35
C ARG A 100 7.40 -31.26 -46.75
N PHE A 101 7.73 -31.19 -45.44
CA PHE A 101 8.68 -32.10 -44.74
C PHE A 101 8.61 -32.17 -43.19
N ASP A 102 9.48 -33.04 -42.66
CA ASP A 102 9.48 -33.76 -41.38
C ASP A 102 10.25 -33.06 -40.22
N SER A 103 10.10 -33.64 -39.04
CA SER A 103 10.69 -33.33 -37.73
C SER A 103 12.17 -33.70 -37.53
N ARG A 104 12.80 -33.16 -36.47
CA ARG A 104 13.74 -33.90 -35.60
C ARG A 104 14.10 -33.23 -34.26
N PHE A 105 14.75 -34.03 -33.41
CA PHE A 105 14.92 -33.94 -31.95
C PHE A 105 16.20 -33.23 -31.45
N PHE A 106 16.09 -32.50 -30.32
CA PHE A 106 17.01 -32.49 -29.13
C PHE A 106 18.53 -32.12 -29.34
N PRO A 107 19.40 -32.05 -28.30
CA PRO A 107 19.37 -31.07 -27.19
C PRO A 107 20.80 -30.61 -26.75
N TYR A 108 20.99 -30.42 -25.43
CA TYR A 108 22.24 -30.29 -24.65
C TYR A 108 22.88 -28.90 -24.44
N SER A 109 23.81 -28.86 -23.49
CA SER A 109 24.14 -27.74 -22.61
C SER A 109 25.65 -27.70 -22.26
N LEU A 110 26.01 -26.91 -21.24
CA LEU A 110 27.24 -26.91 -20.43
C LEU A 110 28.44 -26.02 -20.85
N ASP A 111 28.57 -24.95 -20.06
CA ASP A 111 29.71 -24.61 -19.19
C ASP A 111 30.97 -23.86 -19.72
N ARG A 112 31.14 -22.65 -19.14
CA ARG A 112 32.35 -22.13 -18.49
C ARG A 112 33.68 -21.87 -19.25
N LYS A 113 34.03 -20.57 -19.19
CA LYS A 113 35.14 -19.96 -18.38
C LYS A 113 36.30 -19.27 -19.12
N TYR A 114 36.60 -18.07 -18.61
CA TYR A 114 37.85 -17.30 -18.66
C TYR A 114 38.58 -17.10 -20.00
N PHE A 115 38.75 -15.82 -20.38
CA PHE A 115 40.10 -15.22 -20.31
C PHE A 115 40.03 -13.70 -20.03
N HIS A 116 41.18 -13.08 -19.79
CA HIS A 116 41.33 -11.70 -19.32
C HIS A 116 41.35 -10.62 -20.42
N ARG A 117 41.09 -9.37 -19.98
CA ARG A 117 41.66 -8.08 -20.45
C ARG A 117 42.46 -8.09 -21.77
N SER A 118 42.11 -7.18 -22.67
CA SER A 118 42.91 -5.96 -22.91
C SER A 118 42.14 -4.92 -23.72
N SER A 119 42.42 -3.64 -23.47
CA SER A 119 41.97 -2.51 -24.26
C SER A 119 43.02 -2.15 -25.32
N ILE A 120 42.58 -1.62 -26.47
CA ILE A 120 43.37 -0.78 -27.37
C ILE A 120 42.43 0.13 -28.17
N VAL A 121 42.94 1.29 -28.58
CA VAL A 121 42.23 2.37 -29.30
C VAL A 121 42.74 2.41 -30.74
N LEU A 122 41.91 2.80 -31.74
CA LEU A 122 42.24 3.77 -32.82
C LEU A 122 41.20 3.83 -33.98
N THR A 123 40.52 4.99 -34.07
CA THR A 123 40.26 5.82 -35.27
C THR A 123 39.95 5.26 -36.69
N ARG A 124 38.71 5.52 -37.14
CA ARG A 124 38.30 6.51 -38.19
C ARG A 124 38.45 6.20 -39.71
N SER A 125 37.39 6.57 -40.46
CA SER A 125 37.29 6.87 -41.93
C SER A 125 37.47 5.68 -42.92
N GLU A 126 37.00 5.64 -44.18
CA GLU A 126 36.55 6.62 -45.22
C GLU A 126 35.23 6.16 -45.95
N ARG A 127 34.25 7.01 -46.34
CA ARG A 127 33.97 7.79 -47.59
C ARG A 127 33.49 7.03 -48.87
N ILE A 128 32.91 7.80 -49.82
CA ILE A 128 32.44 7.49 -51.21
C ILE A 128 30.97 6.99 -51.31
N ALA A 129 30.24 7.22 -52.44
CA ALA A 129 29.54 8.44 -52.92
C ALA A 129 28.93 8.24 -54.34
N PHE A 130 28.01 9.14 -54.80
CA PHE A 130 27.39 9.24 -56.17
C PHE A 130 26.43 8.09 -56.62
N ASP A 131 25.35 8.26 -57.42
CA ASP A 131 24.53 9.42 -57.87
C ASP A 131 23.20 8.99 -58.60
N ARG A 132 22.30 9.96 -58.88
CA ARG A 132 21.34 10.10 -60.02
C ARG A 132 20.22 9.08 -60.40
N SER A 133 18.99 9.38 -59.95
CA SER A 133 17.91 10.11 -60.68
C SER A 133 16.99 9.54 -61.82
N LEU A 134 15.69 9.91 -61.71
CA LEU A 134 14.83 10.66 -62.69
C LEU A 134 13.64 10.00 -63.46
N ILE A 135 12.41 10.50 -63.16
CA ILE A 135 11.38 11.10 -64.08
C ILE A 135 10.11 10.36 -64.59
N GLN A 136 9.01 11.16 -64.72
CA GLN A 136 7.76 11.03 -65.53
C GLN A 136 6.62 10.03 -65.12
N ASN A 137 5.32 10.26 -65.40
CA ASN A 137 4.50 11.51 -65.40
C ASN A 137 2.95 11.31 -65.57
N LEU A 138 2.17 12.36 -65.21
CA LEU A 138 0.92 12.89 -65.86
C LEU A 138 -0.47 12.15 -65.88
N SER A 139 -1.37 12.62 -64.99
CA SER A 139 -2.65 13.36 -65.27
C SER A 139 -3.86 12.77 -66.05
N ARG A 140 -5.09 13.01 -65.51
CA ARG A 140 -6.22 13.85 -66.04
C ARG A 140 -7.51 13.68 -65.17
N ASN A 141 -8.17 14.74 -64.66
CA ASN A 141 -9.16 15.69 -65.23
C ASN A 141 -10.61 15.15 -65.31
N SER A 142 -11.70 15.91 -65.08
CA SER A 142 -11.89 17.33 -64.62
C SER A 142 -13.38 17.68 -64.38
N SER A 143 -13.65 18.94 -63.98
CA SER A 143 -14.83 19.80 -64.30
C SER A 143 -16.20 19.49 -63.67
N ASN A 144 -17.10 20.44 -63.33
CA ASN A 144 -17.15 21.94 -63.27
C ASN A 144 -18.42 22.31 -62.40
N GLU A 145 -18.85 23.52 -61.99
CA GLU A 145 -18.51 24.98 -62.11
C GLU A 145 -19.25 25.76 -60.94
N SER A 146 -19.58 27.07 -60.84
CA SER A 146 -19.37 28.36 -61.59
C SER A 146 -19.78 29.59 -60.72
N PHE A 147 -18.87 30.56 -60.49
CA PHE A 147 -19.10 32.00 -60.13
C PHE A 147 -19.96 32.37 -58.88
N VAL A 148 -19.89 33.55 -58.23
CA VAL A 148 -19.40 34.92 -58.54
C VAL A 148 -18.45 35.46 -57.42
N SER A 149 -17.78 36.60 -57.66
CA SER A 149 -16.71 37.26 -56.86
C SER A 149 -17.24 38.50 -56.05
N PRO A 150 -16.43 39.41 -55.42
CA PRO A 150 -14.95 39.51 -55.33
C PRO A 150 -14.30 40.01 -53.99
N LYS A 151 -12.99 39.72 -53.83
CA LYS A 151 -11.92 40.56 -53.18
C LYS A 151 -12.00 40.82 -51.64
N LEU A 152 -10.91 41.09 -50.90
CA LEU A 152 -9.45 41.25 -51.15
C LEU A 152 -8.65 40.30 -50.21
N SER A 153 -7.78 39.41 -50.70
CA SER A 153 -6.33 39.56 -51.00
C SER A 153 -5.41 39.61 -49.75
N PHE A 154 -4.65 38.55 -49.44
CA PHE A 154 -3.26 38.27 -49.89
C PHE A 154 -2.17 38.96 -49.00
N ASP A 155 -0.96 38.43 -48.79
CA ASP A 155 -0.30 37.27 -49.41
C ASP A 155 0.65 36.48 -48.46
N ARG A 156 1.29 35.44 -49.00
CA ARG A 156 2.40 34.61 -48.45
C ARG A 156 3.74 35.40 -48.51
N ILE A 157 4.91 34.94 -48.04
CA ILE A 157 5.80 33.94 -48.71
C ILE A 157 7.07 33.64 -47.86
N THR A 158 7.39 32.35 -47.76
CA THR A 158 8.70 31.63 -47.58
C THR A 158 9.93 32.18 -46.80
N SER A 159 10.37 31.37 -45.81
CA SER A 159 11.67 30.64 -45.75
C SER A 159 13.04 31.27 -45.41
N ILE A 160 13.78 30.51 -44.55
CA ILE A 160 15.20 30.09 -44.66
C ILE A 160 16.33 31.05 -44.20
N ASP A 161 17.33 30.43 -43.52
CA ASP A 161 18.70 30.91 -43.22
C ASP A 161 18.89 32.15 -42.29
N LYS A 162 20.04 32.34 -41.61
CA LYS A 162 21.07 31.42 -41.03
C LYS A 162 21.98 32.25 -40.09
N PHE A 163 22.67 31.56 -39.16
CA PHE A 163 23.93 31.98 -38.49
C PHE A 163 23.98 33.24 -37.59
N CYS A 164 24.82 33.12 -36.55
CA CYS A 164 25.56 34.20 -35.86
C CYS A 164 24.75 35.28 -35.10
N SER A 165 25.27 35.88 -34.02
CA SER A 165 26.40 35.52 -33.14
C SER A 165 26.28 36.30 -31.82
N SER A 166 27.31 36.23 -30.97
CA SER A 166 27.70 37.30 -30.05
C SER A 166 27.64 38.70 -30.71
N SER A 167 27.43 39.81 -29.99
CA SER A 167 27.60 40.03 -28.54
C SER A 167 26.67 41.10 -27.94
N SER A 168 26.58 41.09 -26.60
CA SER A 168 26.21 42.25 -25.78
C SER A 168 27.00 43.52 -26.13
N ILE A 169 26.39 44.71 -25.96
CA ILE A 169 26.92 45.88 -25.20
C ILE A 169 25.95 47.09 -25.34
N GLN A 170 25.72 47.82 -24.23
CA GLN A 170 25.41 49.27 -24.04
C GLN A 170 24.58 50.05 -25.10
N SER A 171 23.66 50.99 -24.78
CA SER A 171 23.27 51.60 -23.49
C SER A 171 22.21 52.74 -23.68
N LEU A 172 21.80 53.35 -22.56
CA LEU A 172 21.40 54.77 -22.41
C LEU A 172 20.01 55.26 -22.86
N THR A 173 19.57 56.32 -22.17
CA THR A 173 18.33 57.14 -22.34
C THR A 173 16.99 56.46 -22.02
N SER A 174 16.01 57.11 -21.35
CA SER A 174 16.04 58.39 -20.59
C SER A 174 14.83 58.57 -19.65
N SER A 175 14.93 59.59 -18.78
CA SER A 175 13.85 60.49 -18.30
C SER A 175 12.66 59.97 -17.46
N SER A 176 12.64 60.38 -16.17
CA SER A 176 11.51 60.99 -15.40
C SER A 176 10.22 60.17 -15.13
N THR A 177 9.51 60.28 -13.99
CA THR A 177 9.42 61.32 -12.92
C THR A 177 9.19 60.74 -11.51
N VAL A 178 9.71 61.41 -10.45
CA VAL A 178 9.10 61.69 -9.10
C VAL A 178 8.55 60.49 -8.26
N SER A 179 8.85 60.27 -6.96
CA SER A 179 9.47 61.10 -5.89
C SER A 179 10.29 60.30 -4.84
N THR A 180 11.30 60.99 -4.28
CA THR A 180 11.80 61.07 -2.87
C THR A 180 11.02 60.32 -1.76
N ILE A 181 11.60 59.80 -0.65
CA ILE A 181 12.62 60.32 0.32
C ILE A 181 13.46 59.13 0.88
N THR A 182 14.75 58.91 0.55
CA THR A 182 16.03 59.46 1.10
C THR A 182 16.44 59.14 2.56
N SER A 183 17.41 58.22 2.73
CA SER A 183 18.69 58.39 3.49
C SER A 183 19.57 57.13 3.26
N THR A 184 20.80 57.14 2.70
CA THR A 184 22.12 57.76 3.08
C THR A 184 22.80 57.07 4.28
N THR A 185 24.08 56.62 4.24
CA THR A 185 25.17 56.88 3.25
C THR A 185 26.34 55.85 3.31
N THR A 186 27.15 55.79 2.23
CA THR A 186 28.58 55.35 2.12
C THR A 186 29.03 53.98 2.66
N LYS A 187 29.61 53.04 1.91
CA LYS A 187 30.78 53.04 0.97
C LYS A 187 32.19 53.11 1.62
N THR A 188 32.96 52.03 1.42
CA THR A 188 34.32 52.03 0.82
C THR A 188 34.65 50.65 0.25
N THR A 189 35.70 50.54 -0.59
CA THR A 189 35.99 49.35 -1.44
C THR A 189 37.49 49.24 -1.75
N SER A 190 38.07 48.02 -1.85
CA SER A 190 38.92 47.60 -3.00
C SER A 190 39.61 46.21 -2.91
N SER A 191 39.59 45.49 -4.04
CA SER A 191 40.63 44.61 -4.67
C SER A 191 41.54 43.61 -3.91
N SER A 192 41.51 42.36 -4.40
CA SER A 192 42.59 41.34 -4.47
C SER A 192 43.47 41.56 -5.76
N PRO A 193 44.45 40.71 -6.25
CA PRO A 193 44.70 39.26 -6.01
C PRO A 193 46.17 38.68 -6.10
N SER A 194 46.26 37.34 -6.02
CA SER A 194 47.16 36.37 -6.74
C SER A 194 48.66 36.05 -6.38
N SER A 195 48.89 34.74 -6.13
CA SER A 195 49.92 33.80 -6.69
C SER A 195 51.41 33.67 -6.23
N SER A 196 51.69 32.55 -5.52
CA SER A 196 52.62 31.42 -5.85
C SER A 196 54.16 31.37 -5.58
N GLN A 197 54.55 30.27 -4.88
CA GLN A 197 55.73 29.36 -5.02
C GLN A 197 57.13 29.55 -4.35
N SER A 198 57.38 28.71 -3.31
CA SER A 198 58.63 27.95 -3.00
C SER A 198 59.86 28.70 -2.38
N SER A 199 60.82 28.07 -1.65
CA SER A 199 61.14 26.63 -1.45
C SER A 199 61.93 26.28 -0.14
N LYS A 200 61.74 25.03 0.35
CA LYS A 200 62.63 24.08 1.11
C LYS A 200 63.57 24.52 2.27
N ILE A 201 63.55 23.74 3.39
CA ILE A 201 64.72 22.99 3.95
C ILE A 201 64.30 21.86 4.95
N LEU A 202 65.24 20.95 5.21
CA LEU A 202 65.27 19.62 5.87
C LEU A 202 65.18 19.66 7.45
N LEU A 203 65.06 18.60 8.30
CA LEU A 203 64.96 17.10 8.20
C LEU A 203 64.24 16.45 9.46
N PRO A 204 64.33 15.14 9.87
CA PRO A 204 63.14 14.34 10.24
C PRO A 204 63.00 13.92 11.73
N PHE A 205 61.96 13.12 12.03
CA PHE A 205 61.87 12.24 13.21
C PHE A 205 61.63 10.76 12.83
N TYR A 206 62.01 9.84 13.72
CA TYR A 206 62.05 8.38 13.46
C TYR A 206 60.69 7.66 13.54
N ARG A 207 60.55 6.58 12.76
CA ARG A 207 59.60 5.47 12.99
C ARG A 207 60.28 4.12 12.70
N SER A 208 60.14 3.15 13.60
CA SER A 208 60.53 1.74 13.40
C SER A 208 59.29 0.84 13.25
N LYS A 209 59.48 -0.44 12.91
CA LYS A 209 58.41 -1.37 12.49
C LYS A 209 58.74 -2.82 12.89
N SER A 210 57.70 -3.67 12.98
CA SER A 210 57.74 -5.15 13.08
C SER A 210 58.30 -5.71 14.42
N ILE A 211 58.06 -6.96 14.85
CA ILE A 211 57.64 -8.22 14.15
C ILE A 211 56.37 -8.87 14.80
N LEU A 212 55.86 -9.93 14.15
CA LEU A 212 54.58 -10.64 14.32
C LEU A 212 54.49 -11.62 15.53
N CYS A 213 53.25 -12.09 15.76
CA CYS A 213 52.80 -13.50 15.88
C CYS A 213 52.33 -14.10 17.23
N ASN A 214 51.03 -14.43 17.23
CA ASN A 214 50.41 -15.74 17.57
C ASN A 214 50.21 -16.27 19.01
N VAL A 215 48.96 -16.74 19.21
CA VAL A 215 48.52 -17.96 19.92
C VAL A 215 48.38 -17.94 21.46
N PHE A 216 47.17 -18.30 21.90
CA PHE A 216 46.74 -18.91 23.17
C PHE A 216 47.58 -18.68 24.45
N PHE A 217 46.93 -18.20 25.53
CA PHE A 217 46.49 -19.11 26.61
C PHE A 217 45.43 -18.45 27.52
N MET A 218 44.49 -19.26 28.02
CA MET A 218 43.57 -18.90 29.11
C MET A 218 44.17 -19.32 30.47
N ASN A 219 43.60 -18.83 31.58
CA ASN A 219 43.90 -19.24 32.96
C ASN A 219 45.31 -18.94 33.51
N THR A 220 45.43 -17.88 34.31
CA THR A 220 45.62 -18.01 35.78
C THR A 220 45.62 -16.63 36.46
N LEU A 221 44.64 -16.38 37.35
CA LEU A 221 44.63 -15.22 38.26
C LEU A 221 44.55 -15.73 39.72
N PRO A 222 45.44 -15.29 40.64
CA PRO A 222 45.49 -15.84 41.99
C PRO A 222 44.34 -15.31 42.87
N ARG A 223 43.65 -16.23 43.56
CA ARG A 223 42.46 -15.98 44.42
C ARG A 223 42.58 -14.83 45.44
N LYS A 224 43.79 -14.40 45.83
CA LYS A 224 44.00 -13.34 46.83
C LYS A 224 43.49 -11.96 46.41
N LYS A 225 43.48 -11.60 45.12
CA LYS A 225 42.91 -10.30 44.69
C LYS A 225 41.37 -10.29 44.69
N PHE A 226 40.73 -11.44 44.49
CA PHE A 226 39.27 -11.54 44.39
C PHE A 226 38.57 -11.33 45.76
N LEU A 227 39.12 -11.89 46.84
CA LEU A 227 38.63 -11.60 48.20
C LEU A 227 38.73 -10.12 48.54
N SER A 228 39.87 -9.48 48.25
CA SER A 228 40.07 -8.06 48.56
C SER A 228 39.08 -7.14 47.83
N ALA A 229 38.68 -7.49 46.60
CA ALA A 229 37.65 -6.76 45.87
C ALA A 229 36.26 -6.96 46.48
N ILE A 230 35.90 -8.19 46.86
CA ILE A 230 34.61 -8.49 47.50
C ILE A 230 34.50 -7.79 48.87
N THR A 231 35.56 -7.78 49.68
CA THR A 231 35.56 -7.06 50.96
C THR A 231 35.38 -5.56 50.77
N LEU A 232 36.01 -4.96 49.74
CA LEU A 232 35.85 -3.55 49.43
C LEU A 232 34.43 -3.21 48.98
N ILE A 233 33.84 -4.03 48.10
CA ILE A 233 32.45 -3.87 47.64
C ILE A 233 31.47 -3.97 48.82
N LEU A 234 31.63 -4.96 49.71
CA LEU A 234 30.80 -5.11 50.91
C LEU A 234 30.90 -3.90 51.84
N LEU A 235 32.10 -3.36 52.06
CA LEU A 235 32.30 -2.16 52.89
C LEU A 235 31.62 -0.91 52.29
N VAL A 236 31.70 -0.73 50.97
CA VAL A 236 31.00 0.37 50.27
C VAL A 236 29.48 0.19 50.35
N SER A 237 28.95 -1.01 50.12
CA SER A 237 27.52 -1.30 50.25
C SER A 237 26.98 -1.02 51.66
N ILE A 238 27.75 -1.35 52.70
CA ILE A 238 27.40 -1.06 54.10
C ILE A 238 27.40 0.46 54.35
N PHE A 239 28.38 1.20 53.85
CA PHE A 239 28.42 2.66 53.98
C PHE A 239 27.22 3.35 53.31
N CYS A 240 26.84 2.92 52.10
CA CYS A 240 25.67 3.46 51.41
C CYS A 240 24.35 3.21 52.17
N PHE A 241 24.19 2.03 52.79
CA PHE A 241 23.01 1.71 53.61
C PHE A 241 22.92 2.55 54.89
N ILE A 242 24.06 2.87 55.49
CA ILE A 242 24.13 3.73 56.68
C ILE A 242 23.80 5.19 56.31
N SER A 243 24.28 5.69 55.16
CA SER A 243 23.97 7.07 54.73
C SER A 243 22.50 7.31 54.39
N THR A 244 21.81 6.36 53.76
CA THR A 244 20.37 6.50 53.46
C THR A 244 19.54 6.51 54.73
N SER A 245 19.83 5.60 55.67
CA SER A 245 19.13 5.48 56.96
C SER A 245 19.24 6.70 57.88
N ILE A 246 20.18 7.61 57.63
CA ILE A 246 20.36 8.86 58.40
C ILE A 246 19.51 10.02 57.83
N ILE A 247 19.22 10.00 56.53
CA ILE A 247 18.46 11.09 55.86
C ILE A 247 16.97 11.00 56.22
N ASP A 248 16.39 9.80 56.22
CA ASP A 248 14.96 9.61 56.56
C ASP A 248 14.61 10.01 58.00
N ILE A 249 15.60 10.01 58.91
CA ILE A 249 15.43 10.39 60.32
C ILE A 249 15.40 11.93 60.50
N LEU A 250 15.91 12.70 59.54
CA LEU A 250 16.04 14.17 59.64
C LEU A 250 14.84 14.96 59.08
N ILE A 251 13.90 14.30 58.39
CA ILE A 251 12.78 14.99 57.71
C ILE A 251 11.50 15.02 58.58
N SER A 252 11.39 14.19 59.62
CA SER A 252 10.16 14.04 60.41
C SER A 252 10.14 14.84 61.74
N SER A 253 10.19 16.17 61.71
CA SER A 253 9.97 16.96 62.94
C SER A 253 9.42 18.39 62.79
N SER A 254 8.35 18.68 63.56
CA SER A 254 7.91 20.01 64.04
C SER A 254 7.10 20.90 63.04
N PRO A 255 6.37 21.96 63.50
CA PRO A 255 4.91 21.80 63.66
C PRO A 255 4.03 22.99 63.18
N SER A 256 2.72 22.84 63.36
CA SER A 256 1.65 23.77 62.92
C SER A 256 1.18 24.77 63.99
N SER A 257 0.82 25.99 63.59
CA SER A 257 -0.15 26.83 64.35
C SER A 257 -0.93 27.85 63.50
N THR A 258 -2.25 27.84 63.69
CA THR A 258 -3.31 28.80 63.32
C THR A 258 -2.98 30.30 63.38
N TYR A 259 -3.74 31.13 62.62
CA TYR A 259 -4.59 32.17 63.23
C TYR A 259 -5.75 32.64 62.30
N SER A 260 -6.80 33.20 62.89
CA SER A 260 -8.05 33.67 62.25
C SER A 260 -8.08 35.18 61.99
N SER A 261 -8.83 35.63 60.97
CA SER A 261 -9.13 37.05 60.70
C SER A 261 -10.62 37.40 61.00
N SER A 262 -10.90 38.68 61.28
CA SER A 262 -12.21 39.12 61.77
C SER A 262 -12.75 40.41 61.13
N SER A 263 -13.99 40.33 60.62
CA SER A 263 -15.04 41.36 60.60
C SER A 263 -14.76 42.80 60.10
N SER A 264 -15.44 43.19 59.01
CA SER A 264 -16.38 44.35 58.92
C SER A 264 -16.68 44.74 57.45
N SER A 265 -17.76 45.44 57.09
CA SER A 265 -19.16 45.43 57.58
C SER A 265 -20.08 46.18 56.58
N ASN A 266 -21.40 45.97 56.68
CA ASN A 266 -22.50 46.77 56.11
C ASN A 266 -22.84 46.67 54.59
N VAL A 267 -24.05 47.05 54.11
CA VAL A 267 -25.45 46.63 54.43
C VAL A 267 -26.49 47.47 53.64
N ARG A 268 -27.50 46.82 52.99
CA ARG A 268 -28.79 47.40 52.47
C ARG A 268 -28.71 48.45 51.33
N LYS A 269 -29.74 48.73 50.50
CA LYS A 269 -31.05 48.08 50.17
C LYS A 269 -31.59 48.57 48.80
N GLU A 270 -32.74 48.02 48.39
CA GLU A 270 -33.74 48.48 47.38
C GLU A 270 -33.70 49.96 46.95
N GLY A 271 -34.03 50.34 45.71
CA GLY A 271 -34.56 49.61 44.54
C GLY A 271 -34.59 50.55 43.30
N GLU A 272 -35.20 50.28 42.15
CA GLU A 272 -36.04 49.18 41.62
C GLU A 272 -35.65 48.91 40.12
N ASN A 273 -36.40 48.37 39.13
CA ASN A 273 -37.78 47.86 39.01
C ASN A 273 -37.88 46.65 38.05
N ARG A 274 -38.28 46.80 36.77
CA ARG A 274 -38.64 45.68 35.87
C ARG A 274 -38.28 45.89 34.38
N TYR A 275 -38.28 44.75 33.68
CA TYR A 275 -38.05 44.51 32.24
C TYR A 275 -36.59 44.41 31.75
N SER A 276 -36.38 43.54 30.75
CA SER A 276 -35.11 43.20 30.07
C SER A 276 -34.13 42.29 30.83
N ASN A 277 -34.55 41.07 31.18
CA ASN A 277 -33.69 40.08 31.86
C ASN A 277 -33.62 38.72 31.12
N ALA A 278 -32.87 38.69 30.01
CA ALA A 278 -32.70 37.48 29.17
C ALA A 278 -31.32 37.35 28.49
N LEU A 279 -30.29 38.07 28.96
CA LEU A 279 -28.95 38.10 28.33
C LEU A 279 -27.75 38.12 29.29
N ILE A 280 -27.97 38.02 30.61
CA ILE A 280 -26.89 37.99 31.61
C ILE A 280 -27.10 36.79 32.54
N LYS A 281 -26.68 35.60 32.08
CA LYS A 281 -26.65 34.38 32.91
C LYS A 281 -25.57 33.35 32.51
N SER A 282 -24.56 33.79 31.76
CA SER A 282 -23.43 33.00 31.29
C SER A 282 -22.11 33.28 32.04
N SER A 283 -21.97 34.41 32.73
CA SER A 283 -20.72 34.85 33.36
C SER A 283 -20.45 34.27 34.75
N SER A 284 -21.44 33.69 35.44
CA SER A 284 -21.31 33.22 36.83
C SER A 284 -21.18 31.70 37.03
N ARG A 285 -20.83 30.95 35.97
CA ARG A 285 -20.37 29.55 36.07
C ARG A 285 -18.85 29.37 35.93
N ILE A 286 -18.16 30.39 35.41
CA ILE A 286 -16.75 30.29 35.01
C ILE A 286 -15.83 30.15 36.24
N GLU A 287 -16.14 30.82 37.36
CA GLU A 287 -15.32 30.78 38.58
C GLU A 287 -15.45 29.46 39.37
N SER A 288 -16.52 28.68 39.18
CA SER A 288 -16.62 27.34 39.79
C SER A 288 -15.84 26.26 39.03
N ASP A 289 -15.69 26.39 37.72
CA ASP A 289 -14.98 25.39 36.90
C ASP A 289 -13.45 25.50 37.03
N HIS A 290 -12.89 26.69 37.25
CA HIS A 290 -11.44 26.85 37.44
C HIS A 290 -10.89 26.07 38.65
N HIS A 291 -11.64 25.95 39.75
CA HIS A 291 -11.23 25.12 40.88
C HIS A 291 -11.39 23.60 40.64
N HIS A 292 -12.18 23.19 39.64
CA HIS A 292 -12.25 21.79 39.20
C HIS A 292 -11.16 21.46 38.18
N GLN A 293 -10.87 22.35 37.22
CA GLN A 293 -9.77 22.20 36.26
C GLN A 293 -8.41 22.08 36.96
N HIS A 294 -8.14 22.93 37.96
CA HIS A 294 -6.89 22.85 38.74
C HIS A 294 -6.73 21.60 39.64
N ARG A 295 -7.71 20.67 39.64
CA ARG A 295 -7.57 19.34 40.27
C ARG A 295 -7.45 18.19 39.27
N LEU A 296 -7.62 18.45 37.97
CA LEU A 296 -7.51 17.45 36.90
C LEU A 296 -6.18 17.53 36.13
N SER A 297 -5.34 18.54 36.37
CA SER A 297 -4.03 18.70 35.73
C SER A 297 -2.94 17.72 36.19
N ASN A 298 -3.30 16.63 36.90
CA ASN A 298 -2.38 15.57 37.30
C ASN A 298 -2.76 14.25 36.59
N SER A 299 -1.83 13.72 35.79
CA SER A 299 -1.91 12.44 35.06
C SER A 299 -2.79 12.37 33.80
N LEU A 300 -2.64 13.34 32.88
CA LEU A 300 -2.64 12.95 31.45
C LEU A 300 -1.57 11.87 31.25
N LYS A 301 -1.89 10.84 30.46
CA LYS A 301 -1.00 9.70 30.22
C LYS A 301 -0.39 9.76 28.82
N PRO A 302 0.81 9.23 28.60
CA PRO A 302 1.27 8.94 27.25
C PRO A 302 0.36 7.92 26.56
N ILE A 303 0.44 7.87 25.23
CA ILE A 303 -0.09 6.78 24.40
C ILE A 303 0.87 5.59 24.51
N GLU A 304 0.35 4.38 24.72
CA GLU A 304 1.13 3.14 24.86
C GLU A 304 0.97 2.22 23.63
N LEU A 305 1.93 1.32 23.39
CA LEU A 305 1.88 0.39 22.25
C LEU A 305 0.67 -0.57 22.34
N GLU A 306 0.33 -1.04 23.53
CA GLU A 306 -0.83 -1.91 23.76
C GLU A 306 -2.15 -1.26 23.33
N GLU A 307 -2.25 0.07 23.39
CA GLU A 307 -3.47 0.81 23.04
C GLU A 307 -3.60 0.91 21.52
N ILE A 308 -2.47 1.09 20.81
CA ILE A 308 -2.38 0.98 19.35
C ILE A 308 -2.73 -0.46 18.90
N PHE A 309 -2.16 -1.49 19.53
CA PHE A 309 -2.43 -2.90 19.19
C PHE A 309 -3.87 -3.35 19.48
N ARG A 310 -4.58 -2.66 20.36
CA ARG A 310 -6.01 -2.87 20.64
C ARG A 310 -6.93 -1.97 19.80
N ASN A 311 -6.36 -1.14 18.93
CA ASN A 311 -7.07 -0.16 18.12
C ASN A 311 -7.88 0.85 18.95
N GLU A 312 -7.43 1.19 20.17
CA GLU A 312 -8.10 2.13 21.08
C GLU A 312 -8.05 3.58 20.58
N LEU A 313 -7.20 3.88 19.58
CA LEU A 313 -7.09 5.18 18.90
C LEU A 313 -7.65 5.16 17.47
N ILE A 314 -8.26 4.06 17.00
CA ILE A 314 -8.92 4.05 15.68
C ILE A 314 -10.26 4.78 15.78
N ALA A 315 -10.50 5.68 14.81
CA ALA A 315 -11.81 6.27 14.58
C ALA A 315 -12.70 5.32 13.77
N THR A 316 -13.97 5.21 14.13
CA THR A 316 -14.97 4.43 13.39
C THR A 316 -15.16 5.04 11.99
N ASP A 317 -14.88 4.24 10.95
CA ASP A 317 -15.20 4.51 9.54
C ASP A 317 -16.65 4.08 9.20
N PHE A 318 -17.19 4.51 8.04
CA PHE A 318 -18.57 4.16 7.66
C PHE A 318 -18.72 2.66 7.35
N ASN A 319 -19.43 1.96 8.26
CA ASN A 319 -19.66 0.52 8.23
C ASN A 319 -20.88 0.06 7.40
N GLY A 320 -21.56 1.00 6.72
CA GLY A 320 -22.74 0.73 5.92
C GLY A 320 -22.46 0.53 4.43
N SER A 321 -23.50 0.22 3.67
CA SER A 321 -23.50 0.15 2.21
C SER A 321 -24.89 0.48 1.66
N TRP A 322 -24.95 1.33 0.62
CA TRP A 322 -26.19 1.61 -0.09
C TRP A 322 -26.70 0.35 -0.79
N ILE A 323 -27.96 -0.01 -0.56
CA ILE A 323 -28.64 -1.14 -1.23
C ILE A 323 -29.82 -0.68 -2.12
N SER A 324 -30.24 0.58 -1.98
CA SER A 324 -31.16 1.27 -2.89
C SER A 324 -30.84 2.77 -2.89
N ASP A 325 -31.69 3.57 -3.52
CA ASP A 325 -31.62 5.05 -3.44
C ASP A 325 -31.98 5.61 -2.06
N THR A 326 -32.67 4.84 -1.20
CA THR A 326 -33.16 5.30 0.10
C THR A 326 -32.67 4.44 1.26
N GLU A 327 -32.18 3.23 1.00
CA GLU A 327 -31.83 2.24 2.01
C GLU A 327 -30.32 1.98 2.13
N ILE A 328 -29.83 2.00 3.38
CA ILE A 328 -28.46 1.67 3.78
C ILE A 328 -28.49 0.37 4.61
N LEU A 329 -27.76 -0.66 4.18
CA LEU A 329 -27.48 -1.86 4.97
C LEU A 329 -26.27 -1.61 5.87
N PHE A 330 -26.38 -1.85 7.18
CA PHE A 330 -25.29 -1.60 8.15
C PHE A 330 -25.39 -2.51 9.39
N TYR A 331 -24.34 -2.52 10.21
CA TYR A 331 -24.36 -3.14 11.54
C TYR A 331 -24.48 -2.07 12.62
N ASP A 332 -25.32 -2.29 13.63
CA ASP A 332 -25.37 -1.42 14.81
C ASP A 332 -24.32 -1.80 15.88
N ILE A 333 -24.30 -1.03 16.97
CA ILE A 333 -23.41 -1.24 18.13
C ILE A 333 -23.65 -2.56 18.88
N GLU A 334 -24.77 -3.24 18.64
CA GLU A 334 -25.07 -4.58 19.17
C GLU A 334 -24.70 -5.70 18.16
N TYR A 335 -24.14 -5.33 17.00
CA TYR A 335 -23.88 -6.21 15.85
C TYR A 335 -25.14 -6.85 15.22
N ASN A 336 -26.32 -6.22 15.36
CA ASN A 336 -27.49 -6.55 14.54
C ASN A 336 -27.29 -6.03 13.12
N LEU A 337 -27.66 -6.82 12.11
CA LEU A 337 -27.73 -6.37 10.72
C LEU A 337 -29.05 -5.62 10.49
N LYS A 338 -28.97 -4.35 10.16
CA LYS A 338 -30.10 -3.42 10.00
C LYS A 338 -30.11 -2.78 8.61
N VAL A 339 -31.30 -2.39 8.17
CA VAL A 339 -31.52 -1.53 7.01
C VAL A 339 -32.10 -0.21 7.51
N TYR A 340 -31.40 0.89 7.28
CA TYR A 340 -31.84 2.26 7.58
C TYR A 340 -32.46 2.89 6.33
N ASP A 341 -33.63 3.51 6.46
CA ASP A 341 -34.28 4.29 5.40
C ASP A 341 -34.14 5.81 5.64
N VAL A 342 -33.61 6.50 4.64
CA VAL A 342 -33.24 7.94 4.66
C VAL A 342 -34.44 8.88 4.63
N HIS A 343 -35.61 8.45 4.15
CA HIS A 343 -36.83 9.25 4.18
C HIS A 343 -37.61 9.09 5.48
N LEU A 344 -37.59 7.89 6.07
CA LEU A 344 -38.26 7.58 7.32
C LEU A 344 -37.42 7.89 8.56
N LEU A 345 -36.11 8.12 8.40
CA LEU A 345 -35.13 8.30 9.48
C LEU A 345 -35.22 7.16 10.51
N HIS A 346 -35.35 5.93 10.01
CA HIS A 346 -35.67 4.76 10.81
C HIS A 346 -34.96 3.49 10.31
N SER A 347 -34.61 2.58 11.22
CA SER A 347 -33.94 1.32 10.85
C SER A 347 -34.73 0.06 11.22
N ARG A 348 -35.00 -0.78 10.21
CA ARG A 348 -35.58 -2.12 10.36
C ARG A 348 -34.47 -3.15 10.61
N THR A 349 -34.68 -4.07 11.53
CA THR A 349 -33.72 -5.16 11.80
C THR A 349 -33.93 -6.30 10.82
N LEU A 350 -32.89 -6.65 10.05
CA LEU A 350 -32.90 -7.76 9.10
C LEU A 350 -32.52 -9.08 9.77
N ILE A 351 -31.42 -9.08 10.53
CA ILE A 351 -30.99 -10.20 11.38
C ILE A 351 -30.48 -9.68 12.72
N LYS A 352 -30.93 -10.29 13.82
CA LYS A 352 -30.43 -9.99 15.18
C LYS A 352 -29.09 -10.66 15.44
N PHE A 353 -28.22 -10.04 16.23
CA PHE A 353 -26.92 -10.60 16.61
C PHE A 353 -27.02 -12.01 17.24
N THR A 354 -28.10 -12.30 17.98
CA THR A 354 -28.35 -13.65 18.51
C THR A 354 -28.59 -14.70 17.42
N GLU A 355 -29.18 -14.33 16.28
CA GLU A 355 -29.33 -15.21 15.11
C GLU A 355 -28.03 -15.30 14.30
N VAL A 356 -27.22 -14.24 14.25
CA VAL A 356 -25.84 -14.27 13.73
C VAL A 356 -25.00 -15.29 14.50
N LEU A 357 -24.99 -15.21 15.84
CA LEU A 357 -24.24 -16.12 16.71
C LEU A 357 -24.75 -17.56 16.61
N THR A 358 -26.05 -17.80 16.81
CA THR A 358 -26.60 -19.17 16.88
C THR A 358 -26.53 -19.93 15.56
N LYS A 359 -26.44 -19.24 14.42
CA LYS A 359 -26.22 -19.84 13.09
C LYS A 359 -24.80 -19.67 12.56
N ASN A 360 -23.89 -19.09 13.34
CA ASN A 360 -22.50 -18.77 12.95
C ASN A 360 -22.40 -17.99 11.62
N LEU A 361 -23.30 -17.02 11.39
CA LEU A 361 -23.34 -16.26 10.14
C LEU A 361 -22.14 -15.32 10.02
N ARG A 362 -21.37 -15.43 8.93
CA ARG A 362 -20.17 -14.61 8.67
C ARG A 362 -20.15 -14.12 7.22
N GLY A 363 -19.54 -12.95 6.97
CA GLY A 363 -19.33 -12.43 5.60
C GLY A 363 -20.62 -12.14 4.81
N LEU A 364 -21.66 -11.66 5.51
CA LEU A 364 -23.02 -11.47 4.97
C LEU A 364 -23.05 -10.47 3.80
N ARG A 365 -23.56 -10.93 2.64
CA ARG A 365 -23.81 -10.13 1.43
C ARG A 365 -25.25 -10.30 0.96
N LEU A 366 -26.01 -9.21 0.84
CA LEU A 366 -27.45 -9.22 0.49
C LEU A 366 -27.68 -9.29 -1.03
N SER A 367 -28.69 -10.06 -1.46
CA SER A 367 -29.13 -10.10 -2.85
C SER A 367 -29.85 -8.82 -3.26
N SER A 368 -29.89 -8.51 -4.57
CA SER A 368 -30.59 -7.32 -5.08
C SER A 368 -32.10 -7.33 -4.81
N ASP A 369 -32.74 -8.51 -4.77
CA ASP A 369 -34.13 -8.68 -4.33
C ASP A 369 -34.33 -8.68 -2.81
N GLN A 370 -33.26 -8.52 -2.03
CA GLN A 370 -33.22 -8.55 -0.56
C GLN A 370 -33.79 -9.82 0.11
N ASN A 371 -34.06 -10.90 -0.65
CA ASN A 371 -34.63 -12.15 -0.11
C ASN A 371 -33.57 -13.13 0.41
N TYR A 372 -32.30 -12.95 0.03
CA TYR A 372 -31.23 -13.91 0.29
C TYR A 372 -29.95 -13.22 0.79
N LEU A 373 -29.23 -13.92 1.68
CA LEU A 373 -27.87 -13.57 2.09
C LEU A 373 -26.89 -14.65 1.63
N LEU A 374 -25.78 -14.24 1.05
CA LEU A 374 -24.59 -15.07 0.85
C LEU A 374 -23.75 -15.00 2.12
N TRP A 375 -23.29 -16.14 2.66
CA TRP A 375 -22.56 -16.22 3.92
C TRP A 375 -21.50 -17.32 3.92
N SER A 376 -20.45 -17.16 4.73
CA SER A 376 -19.42 -18.17 4.97
C SER A 376 -19.72 -18.96 6.25
N LYS A 377 -19.66 -20.30 6.17
CA LYS A 377 -19.78 -21.21 7.31
C LYS A 377 -18.54 -21.18 8.22
N SER A 378 -17.37 -21.00 7.61
CA SER A 378 -16.07 -21.00 8.24
C SER A 378 -15.48 -19.58 8.30
N GLU A 379 -14.34 -19.46 8.98
CA GLU A 379 -13.44 -18.34 8.72
C GLU A 379 -12.89 -18.46 7.27
N PRO A 380 -12.82 -17.36 6.52
CA PRO A 380 -12.12 -17.35 5.24
C PRO A 380 -10.63 -17.66 5.44
N LYS A 381 -10.01 -18.31 4.46
CA LYS A 381 -8.54 -18.40 4.38
C LYS A 381 -8.07 -17.36 3.37
N GLU A 382 -7.26 -16.40 3.81
CA GLU A 382 -6.61 -15.43 2.93
C GLU A 382 -5.63 -16.13 1.97
N ILE A 383 -5.42 -15.56 0.79
CA ILE A 383 -4.44 -16.04 -0.20
C ILE A 383 -3.41 -14.94 -0.44
N PHE A 384 -3.83 -13.81 -1.02
CA PHE A 384 -3.06 -12.56 -1.16
C PHE A 384 -3.86 -11.39 -0.53
N ARG A 385 -3.66 -10.13 -0.95
CA ARG A 385 -4.23 -8.93 -0.32
C ARG A 385 -5.78 -8.85 -0.35
N HIS A 386 -6.42 -9.47 -1.34
CA HIS A 386 -7.86 -9.37 -1.57
C HIS A 386 -8.57 -10.71 -1.84
N SER A 387 -7.81 -11.76 -2.11
CA SER A 387 -8.25 -13.12 -2.43
C SER A 387 -8.40 -13.96 -1.17
N LYS A 388 -9.48 -14.75 -1.15
CA LYS A 388 -9.82 -15.61 -0.02
C LYS A 388 -10.60 -16.83 -0.45
N LEU A 389 -10.44 -17.91 0.31
CA LEU A 389 -11.20 -19.14 0.21
C LEU A 389 -12.29 -19.17 1.27
N GLU A 390 -13.55 -19.22 0.85
CA GLU A 390 -14.73 -19.19 1.73
C GLU A 390 -15.60 -20.45 1.58
N GLN A 391 -16.06 -21.06 2.68
CA GLN A 391 -17.08 -22.12 2.63
C GLN A 391 -18.48 -21.51 2.53
N LEU A 392 -18.84 -21.09 1.31
CA LEU A 392 -20.05 -20.30 1.07
C LEU A 392 -21.33 -21.15 0.99
N ASN A 393 -22.40 -20.58 1.52
CA ASN A 393 -23.78 -21.01 1.31
C ASN A 393 -24.67 -19.77 1.08
N ILE A 394 -25.87 -19.98 0.54
CA ILE A 394 -26.95 -19.01 0.54
C ILE A 394 -27.83 -19.25 1.78
N TYR A 395 -28.42 -18.19 2.31
CA TYR A 395 -29.38 -18.18 3.41
C TYR A 395 -30.64 -17.43 2.97
N ASP A 396 -31.78 -18.10 3.09
CA ASP A 396 -33.10 -17.57 2.71
C ASP A 396 -33.73 -16.84 3.90
N LEU A 397 -33.99 -15.54 3.75
CA LEU A 397 -34.50 -14.69 4.83
C LEU A 397 -35.96 -14.99 5.20
N GLN A 398 -36.76 -15.53 4.27
CA GLN A 398 -38.17 -15.86 4.47
C GLN A 398 -38.34 -17.22 5.15
N THR A 399 -37.68 -18.26 4.62
CA THR A 399 -37.78 -19.62 5.16
C THR A 399 -36.78 -19.92 6.28
N LYS A 400 -35.81 -19.01 6.51
CA LYS A 400 -34.72 -19.14 7.48
C LYS A 400 -33.87 -20.41 7.30
N SER A 401 -33.86 -20.94 6.08
CA SER A 401 -33.13 -22.14 5.66
C SER A 401 -31.87 -21.78 4.88
N SER A 402 -31.00 -22.76 4.62
CA SER A 402 -29.78 -22.54 3.85
C SER A 402 -29.75 -23.41 2.60
N ILE A 403 -29.33 -22.81 1.49
CA ILE A 403 -29.27 -23.38 0.14
C ILE A 403 -27.78 -23.44 -0.27
N PRO A 404 -27.25 -24.58 -0.76
CA PRO A 404 -25.87 -24.67 -1.18
C PRO A 404 -25.63 -24.02 -2.56
N LEU A 405 -24.37 -23.67 -2.86
CA LEU A 405 -23.99 -23.14 -4.19
C LEU A 405 -23.97 -24.25 -5.27
N PHE A 406 -23.74 -25.49 -4.88
CA PHE A 406 -23.87 -26.68 -5.71
C PHE A 406 -24.92 -27.62 -5.12
N ASP A 407 -25.78 -28.18 -5.97
CA ASP A 407 -26.92 -28.98 -5.53
C ASP A 407 -26.52 -30.43 -5.18
N ASP A 408 -25.37 -30.91 -5.67
CA ASP A 408 -24.73 -32.16 -5.23
C ASP A 408 -24.02 -31.98 -3.88
N ARG A 409 -24.44 -32.78 -2.89
CA ARG A 409 -23.93 -32.75 -1.52
C ARG A 409 -22.42 -32.99 -1.40
N LYS A 410 -21.75 -33.59 -2.40
CA LYS A 410 -20.28 -33.76 -2.40
C LYS A 410 -19.52 -32.43 -2.28
N PHE A 411 -20.14 -31.32 -2.65
CA PHE A 411 -19.53 -29.99 -2.59
C PHE A 411 -19.95 -29.17 -1.36
N SER A 412 -20.65 -29.77 -0.37
CA SER A 412 -21.17 -29.07 0.82
C SER A 412 -20.11 -28.24 1.54
N ASP A 413 -18.89 -28.76 1.63
CA ASP A 413 -17.79 -28.19 2.43
C ASP A 413 -16.64 -27.70 1.54
N SER A 414 -16.93 -27.50 0.25
CA SER A 414 -16.00 -26.90 -0.72
C SER A 414 -15.69 -25.45 -0.38
N PHE A 415 -14.44 -25.06 -0.62
CA PHE A 415 -14.00 -23.68 -0.57
C PHE A 415 -14.17 -23.03 -1.95
N PHE A 416 -14.80 -21.86 -1.98
CA PHE A 416 -15.01 -21.04 -3.16
C PHE A 416 -14.04 -19.84 -3.15
N GLN A 417 -13.58 -19.44 -4.34
CA GLN A 417 -12.58 -18.38 -4.51
C GLN A 417 -13.21 -16.99 -4.70
N LEU A 418 -14.47 -16.99 -5.15
CA LEU A 418 -15.30 -15.80 -5.32
C LEU A 418 -16.77 -16.23 -5.36
N ALA A 419 -17.68 -15.41 -4.84
CA ALA A 419 -19.09 -15.43 -5.23
C ALA A 419 -19.70 -14.03 -5.08
N GLU A 420 -20.40 -13.56 -6.11
CA GLU A 420 -20.98 -12.23 -6.19
C GLU A 420 -22.42 -12.28 -6.70
N TRP A 421 -23.32 -11.54 -6.05
CA TRP A 421 -24.67 -11.33 -6.53
C TRP A 421 -24.65 -10.42 -7.78
N GLY A 422 -25.48 -10.74 -8.76
CA GLY A 422 -25.76 -9.84 -9.87
C GLY A 422 -26.83 -8.80 -9.53
N PRO A 423 -26.95 -7.71 -10.32
CA PRO A 423 -27.91 -6.63 -10.08
C PRO A 423 -29.37 -7.02 -10.36
N LYS A 424 -29.63 -8.25 -10.81
CA LYS A 424 -30.95 -8.76 -11.17
C LYS A 424 -31.41 -9.82 -10.16
N LYS A 425 -32.34 -9.43 -9.29
CA LYS A 425 -32.97 -10.29 -8.28
C LYS A 425 -31.95 -10.98 -7.36
N SER A 426 -31.76 -12.28 -7.53
CA SER A 426 -30.85 -13.15 -6.76
C SER A 426 -30.04 -14.06 -7.69
N GLN A 427 -29.71 -13.58 -8.89
CA GLN A 427 -28.73 -14.26 -9.75
C GLN A 427 -27.34 -14.18 -9.11
N LEU A 428 -26.53 -15.23 -9.24
CA LEU A 428 -25.24 -15.36 -8.56
C LEU A 428 -24.19 -15.87 -9.55
N ALA A 429 -23.00 -15.24 -9.59
CA ALA A 429 -21.82 -15.80 -10.25
C ALA A 429 -20.76 -16.17 -9.20
N PHE A 430 -20.08 -17.29 -9.38
CA PHE A 430 -19.06 -17.77 -8.42
C PHE A 430 -17.95 -18.58 -9.08
N VAL A 431 -16.80 -18.69 -8.41
CA VAL A 431 -15.60 -19.36 -8.93
C VAL A 431 -15.17 -20.50 -8.01
N TYR A 432 -14.95 -21.66 -8.61
CA TYR A 432 -14.50 -22.89 -7.95
C TYR A 432 -13.46 -23.59 -8.83
N HIS A 433 -12.30 -23.90 -8.26
CA HIS A 433 -11.12 -24.45 -8.97
C HIS A 433 -10.80 -23.67 -10.26
N ASN A 434 -10.72 -22.34 -10.18
CA ASN A 434 -10.49 -21.40 -11.28
C ASN A 434 -11.49 -21.47 -12.46
N ASN A 435 -12.62 -22.16 -12.29
CA ASN A 435 -13.71 -22.24 -13.26
C ASN A 435 -14.89 -21.38 -12.79
N LEU A 436 -15.51 -20.66 -13.72
CA LEU A 436 -16.61 -19.74 -13.45
C LEU A 436 -17.96 -20.47 -13.57
N TYR A 437 -18.87 -20.22 -12.63
CA TYR A 437 -20.20 -20.81 -12.51
C TYR A 437 -21.26 -19.71 -12.29
N TYR A 438 -22.51 -20.03 -12.58
CA TYR A 438 -23.64 -19.10 -12.52
C TYR A 438 -24.96 -19.79 -12.14
N LYS A 439 -25.83 -19.09 -11.40
CA LYS A 439 -27.22 -19.47 -11.11
C LYS A 439 -28.14 -18.29 -11.47
N HIS A 440 -29.18 -18.52 -12.28
CA HIS A 440 -30.17 -17.48 -12.65
C HIS A 440 -30.96 -16.94 -11.44
N SER A 441 -31.07 -17.71 -10.36
CA SER A 441 -31.60 -17.31 -9.06
C SER A 441 -30.99 -18.17 -7.96
N ALA A 442 -31.14 -17.77 -6.69
CA ALA A 442 -30.63 -18.53 -5.54
C ALA A 442 -31.03 -20.02 -5.51
N ARG A 443 -32.17 -20.38 -6.12
CA ARG A 443 -32.73 -21.75 -6.16
C ARG A 443 -32.67 -22.40 -7.56
N SER A 444 -32.10 -21.75 -8.57
CA SER A 444 -31.90 -22.35 -9.90
C SER A 444 -30.76 -23.37 -9.87
N GLU A 445 -30.73 -24.32 -10.80
CA GLU A 445 -29.56 -25.20 -10.98
C GLU A 445 -28.30 -24.39 -11.33
N THR A 446 -27.13 -24.93 -10.96
CA THR A 446 -25.84 -24.30 -11.23
C THR A 446 -25.29 -24.64 -12.60
N ILE A 447 -25.07 -23.62 -13.43
CA ILE A 447 -24.50 -23.74 -14.77
C ILE A 447 -23.00 -23.42 -14.72
N ARG A 448 -22.17 -24.26 -15.35
CA ARG A 448 -20.73 -24.02 -15.50
C ARG A 448 -20.47 -23.18 -16.75
N LEU A 449 -19.86 -22.00 -16.58
CA LEU A 449 -19.56 -21.09 -17.68
C LEU A 449 -18.22 -21.39 -18.35
N SER A 450 -17.16 -21.70 -17.58
CA SER A 450 -15.84 -22.04 -18.13
C SER A 450 -15.37 -23.45 -17.77
N VAL A 451 -14.59 -24.06 -18.66
CA VAL A 451 -13.99 -25.40 -18.49
C VAL A 451 -12.46 -25.41 -18.50
N THR A 452 -11.84 -24.24 -18.71
CA THR A 452 -10.38 -24.06 -18.87
C THR A 452 -9.63 -23.80 -17.57
N GLY A 453 -10.32 -23.67 -16.44
CA GLY A 453 -9.68 -23.30 -15.17
C GLY A 453 -8.71 -24.37 -14.69
N SER A 454 -7.49 -23.95 -14.38
CA SER A 454 -6.35 -24.75 -13.92
C SER A 454 -5.76 -24.04 -12.71
N THR A 455 -5.70 -24.71 -11.56
CA THR A 455 -5.45 -24.10 -10.24
C THR A 455 -4.23 -23.19 -10.20
N ASP A 456 -3.16 -23.61 -10.88
CA ASP A 456 -1.83 -23.00 -10.77
C ASP A 456 -1.42 -22.26 -12.06
N SER A 457 -2.36 -22.03 -13.01
CA SER A 457 -2.00 -21.50 -14.33
C SER A 457 -3.09 -20.85 -15.18
N ILE A 458 -4.38 -21.09 -14.98
CA ILE A 458 -5.45 -20.46 -15.76
C ILE A 458 -6.60 -20.07 -14.84
N PHE A 459 -6.82 -18.77 -14.71
CA PHE A 459 -7.85 -18.14 -13.88
C PHE A 459 -9.02 -17.66 -14.75
N ASN A 460 -10.26 -17.83 -14.30
CA ASN A 460 -11.46 -17.31 -14.98
C ASN A 460 -12.33 -16.56 -13.96
N GLY A 461 -12.53 -15.26 -14.15
CA GLY A 461 -13.41 -14.45 -13.30
C GLY A 461 -12.82 -14.05 -11.93
N ILE A 462 -11.59 -14.46 -11.66
CA ILE A 462 -10.72 -13.97 -10.58
C ILE A 462 -9.38 -13.55 -11.17
N ASN A 463 -8.64 -12.72 -10.45
CA ASN A 463 -7.29 -12.29 -10.82
C ASN A 463 -6.23 -13.32 -10.43
N ASP A 464 -5.06 -13.26 -11.08
CA ASP A 464 -3.81 -13.81 -10.56
C ASP A 464 -3.15 -12.81 -9.58
N TRP A 465 -1.97 -13.15 -9.05
CA TRP A 465 -1.21 -12.28 -8.15
C TRP A 465 -0.94 -10.89 -8.76
N LEU A 466 -0.50 -10.82 -10.02
CA LEU A 466 -0.15 -9.53 -10.66
C LEU A 466 -1.40 -8.66 -10.82
N TYR A 467 -2.49 -9.23 -11.33
CA TYR A 467 -3.71 -8.45 -11.55
C TYR A 467 -4.43 -8.08 -10.24
N GLU A 468 -4.27 -8.85 -9.17
CA GLU A 468 -4.82 -8.53 -7.84
C GLU A 468 -4.03 -7.40 -7.16
N GLU A 469 -2.71 -7.55 -7.02
CA GLU A 469 -1.88 -6.68 -6.18
C GLU A 469 -1.56 -5.32 -6.82
N GLU A 470 -1.39 -5.28 -8.15
CA GLU A 470 -0.82 -4.15 -8.90
C GLU A 470 -1.76 -3.51 -9.94
N ILE A 471 -2.80 -4.22 -10.42
CA ILE A 471 -3.66 -3.74 -11.54
C ILE A 471 -5.09 -3.40 -11.12
N PHE A 472 -5.76 -4.23 -10.30
CA PHE A 472 -7.15 -4.01 -9.93
C PHE A 472 -7.42 -3.75 -8.45
N SER A 473 -6.51 -4.12 -7.53
CA SER A 473 -6.72 -4.00 -6.07
C SER A 473 -8.03 -4.66 -5.59
N GLN A 474 -8.33 -5.84 -6.16
CA GLN A 474 -9.47 -6.70 -5.81
C GLN A 474 -9.22 -8.10 -6.39
N SER A 475 -9.84 -9.12 -5.81
CA SER A 475 -9.75 -10.51 -6.28
C SER A 475 -10.67 -10.86 -7.44
N ARG A 476 -11.77 -10.10 -7.64
CA ARG A 476 -12.73 -10.36 -8.72
C ARG A 476 -12.25 -9.85 -10.08
N ALA A 477 -12.52 -10.64 -11.10
CA ALA A 477 -12.36 -10.30 -12.52
C ALA A 477 -13.66 -10.55 -13.31
N ILE A 478 -14.81 -10.23 -12.69
CA ILE A 478 -16.16 -10.31 -13.26
C ILE A 478 -16.92 -8.97 -13.15
N TRP A 479 -17.74 -8.68 -14.15
CA TRP A 479 -18.62 -7.50 -14.22
C TRP A 479 -19.95 -7.86 -14.91
N PHE A 480 -21.06 -7.81 -14.17
CA PHE A 480 -22.41 -7.88 -14.75
C PHE A 480 -22.76 -6.58 -15.49
N SER A 481 -23.57 -6.68 -16.55
CA SER A 481 -24.22 -5.51 -17.17
C SER A 481 -25.31 -4.91 -16.25
N PRO A 482 -25.75 -3.66 -16.48
CA PRO A 482 -26.67 -2.96 -15.56
C PRO A 482 -27.97 -3.71 -15.26
N ASN A 483 -28.63 -4.30 -16.26
CA ASN A 483 -29.84 -5.13 -16.07
C ASN A 483 -29.52 -6.61 -15.76
N GLY A 484 -28.24 -6.96 -15.57
CA GLY A 484 -27.76 -8.29 -15.18
C GLY A 484 -27.77 -9.35 -16.28
N ASP A 485 -28.31 -9.04 -17.45
CA ASP A 485 -28.48 -10.01 -18.56
C ASP A 485 -27.18 -10.44 -19.25
N ARG A 486 -26.04 -9.80 -18.94
CA ARG A 486 -24.73 -10.16 -19.49
C ARG A 486 -23.66 -10.16 -18.41
N LEU A 487 -22.66 -11.00 -18.59
CA LEU A 487 -21.50 -11.12 -17.70
C LEU A 487 -20.21 -11.02 -18.52
N ALA A 488 -19.42 -9.97 -18.29
CA ALA A 488 -18.05 -9.87 -18.79
C ALA A 488 -17.09 -10.43 -17.74
N TYR A 489 -16.05 -11.14 -18.17
CA TYR A 489 -15.01 -11.66 -17.28
C TYR A 489 -13.64 -11.73 -17.95
N LEU A 490 -12.56 -11.73 -17.15
CA LEU A 490 -11.22 -12.03 -17.64
C LEU A 490 -10.88 -13.51 -17.49
N GLN A 491 -10.28 -14.06 -18.55
CA GLN A 491 -9.42 -15.22 -18.45
C GLN A 491 -7.97 -14.73 -18.39
N ILE A 492 -7.21 -15.21 -17.42
CA ILE A 492 -5.78 -14.91 -17.25
C ILE A 492 -5.02 -16.24 -17.31
N ASN A 493 -3.97 -16.31 -18.12
CA ASN A 493 -3.19 -17.51 -18.37
C ASN A 493 -1.71 -17.29 -18.07
N ASP A 494 -1.26 -17.92 -16.98
CA ASP A 494 0.07 -17.84 -16.40
C ASP A 494 0.90 -19.08 -16.68
N SER A 495 0.43 -19.98 -17.54
CA SER A 495 1.12 -21.27 -17.83
C SER A 495 2.58 -21.10 -18.25
N LEU A 496 2.94 -19.92 -18.79
CA LEU A 496 4.29 -19.53 -19.22
C LEU A 496 4.94 -18.43 -18.37
N VAL A 497 4.31 -18.01 -17.26
CA VAL A 497 4.90 -17.09 -16.27
C VAL A 497 5.81 -17.90 -15.35
N ASP A 498 6.99 -17.35 -15.04
CA ASP A 498 7.95 -17.95 -14.12
C ASP A 498 7.35 -18.12 -12.70
N ILE A 499 7.73 -19.18 -12.00
CA ILE A 499 7.26 -19.47 -10.64
C ILE A 499 8.32 -19.02 -9.63
N VAL A 500 7.87 -18.39 -8.54
CA VAL A 500 8.69 -18.21 -7.32
C VAL A 500 8.23 -19.21 -6.26
N HIS A 501 9.18 -19.73 -5.49
CA HIS A 501 8.98 -20.71 -4.44
C HIS A 501 9.58 -20.21 -3.14
N TRP A 502 8.90 -20.42 -2.02
CA TRP A 502 9.47 -20.29 -0.67
C TRP A 502 9.03 -21.45 0.22
N ASN A 503 9.73 -21.63 1.34
CA ASN A 503 9.38 -22.64 2.34
C ASN A 503 8.34 -22.07 3.31
N HIS A 504 7.31 -22.85 3.61
CA HIS A 504 6.36 -22.62 4.68
C HIS A 504 6.63 -23.62 5.81
N TYR A 505 6.83 -23.13 7.04
CA TYR A 505 7.32 -23.94 8.16
C TYR A 505 6.22 -24.47 9.09
N ASP A 506 5.03 -23.85 9.08
CA ASP A 506 3.83 -24.24 9.85
C ASP A 506 4.02 -24.21 11.40
N GLU A 507 2.94 -24.48 12.14
CA GLU A 507 2.99 -24.57 13.60
C GLU A 507 3.75 -25.83 14.09
N TYR A 508 4.70 -25.62 15.01
CA TYR A 508 5.53 -26.68 15.59
C TYR A 508 4.77 -27.80 16.34
N HIS A 509 3.47 -27.61 16.61
CA HIS A 509 2.64 -28.60 17.30
C HIS A 509 2.35 -29.86 16.47
N ASN A 510 2.45 -29.79 15.13
CA ASN A 510 2.09 -30.88 14.21
C ASN A 510 3.32 -31.63 13.63
N VAL A 511 4.37 -31.84 14.42
CA VAL A 511 5.64 -32.49 13.99
C VAL A 511 5.43 -33.85 13.29
N SER A 512 4.39 -34.60 13.66
CA SER A 512 4.06 -35.92 13.08
C SER A 512 3.47 -35.86 11.66
N THR A 513 3.02 -34.71 11.18
CA THR A 513 2.56 -34.50 9.79
C THR A 513 3.45 -33.51 9.03
N ASN A 514 3.97 -32.48 9.71
CA ASN A 514 4.74 -31.38 9.12
C ASN A 514 6.22 -31.46 9.52
N GLN A 515 6.83 -32.65 9.41
CA GLN A 515 8.28 -32.84 9.67
C GLN A 515 9.16 -32.09 8.65
N TYR A 516 8.64 -31.86 7.44
CA TYR A 516 9.32 -31.16 6.35
C TYR A 516 8.51 -29.91 5.97
N PRO A 517 9.16 -28.75 5.76
CA PRO A 517 8.48 -27.54 5.30
C PRO A 517 7.72 -27.77 3.98
N ASN A 518 6.51 -27.22 3.89
CA ASN A 518 5.76 -27.17 2.65
C ASN A 518 6.40 -26.15 1.69
N GLN A 519 6.21 -26.32 0.38
CA GLN A 519 6.61 -25.28 -0.59
C GLN A 519 5.39 -24.48 -1.04
N ALA A 520 5.37 -23.20 -0.67
CA ALA A 520 4.47 -22.24 -1.26
C ALA A 520 4.98 -21.84 -2.65
N ILE A 521 4.05 -21.62 -3.60
CA ILE A 521 4.35 -21.28 -4.98
C ILE A 521 3.47 -20.13 -5.46
N VAL A 522 4.02 -19.25 -6.29
CA VAL A 522 3.27 -18.17 -6.94
C VAL A 522 3.76 -17.97 -8.38
N ARG A 523 2.85 -17.63 -9.29
CA ARG A 523 3.19 -17.13 -10.64
C ARG A 523 3.54 -15.67 -10.51
N TYR A 524 4.80 -15.29 -10.77
CA TYR A 524 5.27 -13.93 -10.54
C TYR A 524 6.20 -13.47 -11.67
N PRO A 525 5.73 -12.60 -12.57
CA PRO A 525 6.53 -12.13 -13.69
C PRO A 525 7.52 -11.06 -13.23
N LYS A 526 8.83 -11.35 -13.27
CA LYS A 526 9.89 -10.38 -12.97
C LYS A 526 10.31 -9.59 -14.23
N PRO A 527 10.87 -8.37 -14.14
CA PRO A 527 11.19 -7.55 -15.30
C PRO A 527 11.96 -8.26 -16.42
N GLY A 528 11.48 -8.07 -17.64
CA GLY A 528 11.98 -8.73 -18.85
C GLY A 528 11.49 -10.16 -19.06
N ARG A 529 10.85 -10.81 -18.08
CA ARG A 529 10.25 -12.16 -18.22
C ARG A 529 8.92 -12.13 -18.94
N GLN A 530 8.30 -13.29 -19.12
CA GLN A 530 6.97 -13.40 -19.70
C GLN A 530 5.90 -12.99 -18.67
N ILE A 531 4.92 -12.22 -19.12
CA ILE A 531 3.79 -11.72 -18.34
C ILE A 531 2.53 -12.58 -18.58
N PRO A 532 1.53 -12.53 -17.68
CA PRO A 532 0.22 -13.15 -17.86
C PRO A 532 -0.41 -12.87 -19.23
N GLN A 533 -1.00 -13.89 -19.86
CA GLN A 533 -1.79 -13.71 -21.08
C GLN A 533 -3.26 -13.52 -20.73
N VAL A 534 -3.74 -12.27 -20.83
CA VAL A 534 -5.13 -11.89 -20.53
C VAL A 534 -6.05 -12.00 -21.76
N SER A 535 -7.33 -12.28 -21.55
CA SER A 535 -8.39 -12.15 -22.56
C SER A 535 -9.75 -11.87 -21.93
N VAL A 536 -10.53 -10.97 -22.55
CA VAL A 536 -11.91 -10.69 -22.12
C VAL A 536 -12.88 -11.65 -22.82
N PHE A 537 -13.81 -12.18 -22.05
CA PHE A 537 -14.94 -12.96 -22.54
C PHE A 537 -16.25 -12.29 -22.09
N VAL A 538 -17.27 -12.34 -22.93
CA VAL A 538 -18.63 -11.90 -22.60
C VAL A 538 -19.59 -13.06 -22.78
N VAL A 539 -20.46 -13.25 -21.78
CA VAL A 539 -21.44 -14.31 -21.68
C VAL A 539 -22.84 -13.71 -21.70
N ASP A 540 -23.72 -14.26 -22.54
CA ASP A 540 -25.15 -13.99 -22.48
C ASP A 540 -25.79 -14.78 -21.33
N CYS A 541 -26.53 -14.11 -20.45
CA CYS A 541 -27.11 -14.67 -19.23
C CYS A 541 -28.64 -14.69 -19.24
N HIS A 542 -29.27 -14.36 -20.37
CA HIS A 542 -30.71 -14.58 -20.58
C HIS A 542 -31.05 -16.08 -20.42
N SER A 543 -32.19 -16.37 -19.76
CA SER A 543 -32.59 -17.73 -19.38
C SER A 543 -33.15 -18.57 -20.54
N GLU A 544 -33.22 -19.89 -20.31
CA GLU A 544 -33.86 -20.92 -21.18
C GLU A 544 -33.09 -21.32 -22.46
N ALA A 545 -31.92 -20.74 -22.74
CA ALA A 545 -31.04 -21.26 -23.80
C ALA A 545 -30.27 -22.51 -23.34
N GLU A 546 -30.45 -23.66 -24.01
CA GLU A 546 -29.69 -24.90 -23.77
C GLU A 546 -28.17 -24.75 -23.94
N GLN A 547 -27.72 -23.71 -24.66
CA GLN A 547 -26.32 -23.41 -24.88
C GLN A 547 -26.03 -21.95 -24.54
N ILE A 548 -25.26 -21.73 -23.47
CA ILE A 548 -24.77 -20.41 -23.10
C ILE A 548 -23.80 -19.90 -24.17
N ARG A 549 -24.13 -18.75 -24.78
CA ARG A 549 -23.29 -18.12 -25.80
C ARG A 549 -22.21 -17.28 -25.15
N MET A 550 -21.00 -17.82 -25.12
CA MET A 550 -19.77 -17.10 -24.78
C MET A 550 -19.08 -16.55 -26.03
N VAL A 551 -18.56 -15.32 -25.96
CA VAL A 551 -17.79 -14.68 -27.04
C VAL A 551 -16.49 -14.11 -26.47
N ARG A 552 -15.35 -14.46 -27.08
CA ARG A 552 -14.05 -13.81 -26.80
C ARG A 552 -14.01 -12.44 -27.50
N ILE A 553 -13.41 -11.46 -26.85
CA ILE A 553 -13.14 -10.13 -27.40
C ILE A 553 -11.69 -10.07 -27.86
N ASP A 554 -11.47 -9.68 -29.12
CA ASP A 554 -10.14 -9.48 -29.68
C ASP A 554 -9.53 -8.13 -29.24
N PRO A 555 -8.21 -8.07 -28.98
CA PRO A 555 -7.54 -6.83 -28.61
C PRO A 555 -7.43 -5.85 -29.81
N PRO A 556 -7.35 -4.53 -29.57
CA PRO A 556 -7.23 -3.53 -30.61
C PRO A 556 -6.01 -3.73 -31.51
N LYS A 557 -6.20 -3.51 -32.82
CA LYS A 557 -5.15 -3.76 -33.84
C LYS A 557 -3.86 -2.99 -33.59
N LYS A 558 -3.96 -1.82 -32.94
CA LYS A 558 -2.84 -0.96 -32.53
C LYS A 558 -1.86 -1.62 -31.54
N LEU A 559 -2.29 -2.64 -30.80
CA LEU A 559 -1.47 -3.34 -29.78
C LEU A 559 -0.83 -4.64 -30.28
N LEU A 560 -1.33 -5.19 -31.39
CA LEU A 560 -0.83 -6.44 -31.99
C LEU A 560 0.67 -6.44 -32.36
N PRO A 561 1.33 -5.32 -32.71
CA PRO A 561 2.77 -5.29 -32.97
C PRO A 561 3.64 -5.59 -31.74
N ASP A 562 3.28 -5.01 -30.58
CA ASP A 562 4.04 -5.13 -29.33
C ASP A 562 3.78 -6.45 -28.59
N LYS A 563 2.61 -7.06 -28.83
CA LYS A 563 2.10 -8.34 -28.27
C LYS A 563 1.85 -8.38 -26.75
N ASP A 564 2.71 -7.74 -25.95
CA ASP A 564 2.61 -7.68 -24.50
C ASP A 564 1.76 -6.47 -24.07
N PHE A 565 0.58 -6.70 -23.50
CA PHE A 565 -0.32 -5.67 -22.96
C PHE A 565 -1.06 -6.14 -21.71
N TYR A 566 -1.55 -5.18 -20.92
CA TYR A 566 -2.40 -5.37 -19.74
C TYR A 566 -3.81 -4.83 -19.99
N ILE A 567 -4.77 -5.19 -19.13
CA ILE A 567 -6.13 -4.62 -19.12
C ILE A 567 -6.35 -3.95 -17.76
N THR A 568 -6.43 -2.63 -17.74
CA THR A 568 -6.47 -1.82 -16.49
C THR A 568 -7.89 -1.40 -16.09
N LYS A 569 -8.87 -1.55 -16.99
CA LYS A 569 -10.28 -1.28 -16.68
C LYS A 569 -11.22 -2.08 -17.58
N VAL A 570 -12.28 -2.61 -16.98
CA VAL A 570 -13.50 -3.06 -17.68
C VAL A 570 -14.68 -2.36 -17.01
N LEU A 571 -15.58 -1.77 -17.79
CA LEU A 571 -16.74 -1.02 -17.29
C LEU A 571 -17.90 -1.12 -18.28
N TRP A 572 -19.08 -1.56 -17.84
CA TRP A 572 -20.28 -1.51 -18.67
C TRP A 572 -20.76 -0.05 -18.85
N PHE A 573 -21.22 0.26 -20.07
CA PHE A 573 -21.76 1.55 -20.46
C PHE A 573 -23.30 1.52 -20.47
N ASP A 574 -23.85 0.44 -21.03
CA ASP A 574 -25.24 -0.01 -20.95
C ASP A 574 -25.27 -1.53 -21.23
N ASP A 575 -26.43 -2.19 -21.32
CA ASP A 575 -26.50 -3.65 -21.55
C ASP A 575 -26.10 -4.11 -22.96
N GLN A 576 -25.80 -3.19 -23.88
CA GLN A 576 -25.31 -3.49 -25.23
C GLN A 576 -23.89 -2.97 -25.47
N ARG A 577 -23.32 -2.19 -24.53
CA ARG A 577 -22.01 -1.53 -24.70
C ARG A 577 -21.18 -1.58 -23.43
N PHE A 578 -19.88 -1.82 -23.59
CA PHE A 578 -18.91 -1.70 -22.50
C PHE A 578 -17.58 -1.14 -22.97
N LEU A 579 -16.79 -0.64 -22.01
CA LEU A 579 -15.49 -0.05 -22.19
C LEU A 579 -14.41 -1.00 -21.68
N ILE A 580 -13.30 -1.05 -22.40
CA ILE A 580 -12.07 -1.74 -21.99
C ILE A 580 -10.91 -0.74 -22.11
N ALA A 581 -10.10 -0.63 -21.06
CA ALA A 581 -8.82 0.08 -21.10
C ALA A 581 -7.68 -0.93 -21.25
N TRP A 582 -6.91 -0.81 -22.33
CA TRP A 582 -5.78 -1.66 -22.66
C TRP A 582 -4.49 -0.86 -22.55
N THR A 583 -3.54 -1.31 -21.74
CA THR A 583 -2.27 -0.59 -21.51
C THR A 583 -1.11 -1.39 -22.09
N LEU A 584 -0.23 -0.79 -22.89
CA LEU A 584 0.99 -1.49 -23.35
C LEU A 584 1.85 -1.91 -22.15
N ARG A 585 2.62 -3.00 -22.27
CA ARG A 585 3.53 -3.46 -21.22
C ARG A 585 4.50 -2.39 -20.70
N ASN A 586 4.96 -1.50 -21.58
CA ASN A 586 5.83 -0.37 -21.21
C ASN A 586 5.11 0.77 -20.48
N GLN A 587 3.78 0.70 -20.37
CA GLN A 587 2.89 1.65 -19.69
C GLN A 587 3.06 3.11 -20.13
N ARG A 588 3.35 3.35 -21.42
CA ARG A 588 3.42 4.69 -22.04
C ARG A 588 2.23 5.03 -22.96
N LEU A 589 1.36 4.06 -23.21
CA LEU A 589 0.12 4.16 -23.97
C LEU A 589 -0.97 3.38 -23.23
N SER A 590 -2.10 4.03 -22.97
CA SER A 590 -3.35 3.38 -22.58
C SER A 590 -4.44 3.73 -23.58
N LEU A 591 -5.12 2.71 -24.08
CA LEU A 591 -6.09 2.79 -25.16
C LEU A 591 -7.46 2.41 -24.63
N LEU A 592 -8.38 3.37 -24.60
CA LEU A 592 -9.77 3.14 -24.24
C LEU A 592 -10.55 2.73 -25.50
N THR A 593 -11.24 1.59 -25.46
CA THR A 593 -12.10 1.13 -26.57
C THR A 593 -13.53 0.89 -26.10
N VAL A 594 -14.49 1.20 -26.96
CA VAL A 594 -15.91 0.86 -26.76
C VAL A 594 -16.26 -0.39 -27.58
N CYS A 595 -16.81 -1.39 -26.92
CA CYS A 595 -17.30 -2.63 -27.49
C CYS A 595 -18.83 -2.61 -27.51
N GLU A 596 -19.43 -2.79 -28.67
CA GLU A 596 -20.88 -2.66 -28.91
C GLU A 596 -21.43 -3.97 -29.51
N LEU A 597 -22.56 -4.44 -28.98
CA LEU A 597 -23.29 -5.58 -29.47
C LEU A 597 -24.23 -5.17 -30.60
N LYS A 598 -23.97 -5.69 -31.80
CA LYS A 598 -24.91 -5.68 -32.92
C LYS A 598 -25.32 -7.13 -33.20
N ASN A 599 -25.02 -7.68 -34.38
CA ASN A 599 -25.17 -9.13 -34.62
C ASN A 599 -24.04 -9.94 -33.94
N LEU A 600 -22.90 -9.27 -33.72
CA LEU A 600 -21.71 -9.72 -33.01
C LEU A 600 -21.16 -8.53 -32.20
N TRP A 601 -20.29 -8.81 -31.24
CA TRP A 601 -19.50 -7.77 -30.57
C TRP A 601 -18.51 -7.13 -31.56
N LYS A 602 -18.51 -5.80 -31.64
CA LYS A 602 -17.51 -5.01 -32.38
C LYS A 602 -16.91 -3.96 -31.45
N CYS A 603 -15.59 -3.94 -31.35
CA CYS A 603 -14.86 -2.94 -30.57
C CYS A 603 -14.20 -1.90 -31.48
N ASP A 604 -14.34 -0.63 -31.13
CA ASP A 604 -13.70 0.50 -31.79
C ASP A 604 -12.87 1.32 -30.79
N GLU A 605 -11.73 1.84 -31.26
CA GLU A 605 -10.85 2.71 -30.46
C GLU A 605 -11.56 4.05 -30.17
N LEU A 606 -11.71 4.41 -28.89
CA LEU A 606 -12.42 5.62 -28.46
C LEU A 606 -11.45 6.77 -28.18
N TYR A 607 -10.37 6.51 -27.43
CA TYR A 607 -9.37 7.51 -27.05
C TYR A 607 -8.04 6.85 -26.66
N ASP A 608 -6.90 7.49 -26.98
CA ASP A 608 -5.57 7.07 -26.56
C ASP A 608 -4.85 8.10 -25.68
N LEU A 609 -4.60 7.70 -24.43
CA LEU A 609 -3.75 8.42 -23.49
C LEU A 609 -2.29 8.01 -23.73
N THR A 610 -1.40 8.98 -23.97
CA THR A 610 0.03 8.74 -24.19
C THR A 610 0.89 9.61 -23.28
N SER A 611 2.05 9.09 -22.87
CA SER A 611 2.99 9.81 -22.02
C SER A 611 4.32 10.04 -22.73
N SER A 612 4.73 11.31 -22.82
CA SER A 612 6.02 11.73 -23.34
C SER A 612 7.11 11.76 -22.26
N THR A 613 6.73 12.10 -21.02
CA THR A 613 7.64 12.35 -19.88
C THR A 613 7.88 11.14 -18.99
N GLY A 614 6.93 10.21 -18.88
CA GLY A 614 7.01 9.07 -17.96
C GLY A 614 6.15 7.89 -18.41
N TRP A 615 5.21 7.49 -17.53
CA TRP A 615 4.19 6.47 -17.76
C TRP A 615 2.81 7.13 -17.93
N VAL A 616 1.76 6.34 -18.18
CA VAL A 616 0.35 6.78 -18.12
C VAL A 616 -0.31 6.22 -16.86
N ASP A 617 -1.00 7.07 -16.11
CA ASP A 617 -1.89 6.60 -15.04
C ASP A 617 -3.14 5.94 -15.66
N GLY A 618 -3.63 4.89 -15.00
CA GLY A 618 -4.75 4.10 -15.49
C GLY A 618 -6.11 4.77 -15.32
N PHE A 619 -7.12 4.20 -16.00
CA PHE A 619 -8.52 4.65 -15.92
C PHE A 619 -9.24 4.16 -14.64
N GLU A 620 -8.51 3.65 -13.64
CA GLU A 620 -9.06 3.13 -12.38
C GLU A 620 -9.85 4.17 -11.60
N ASN A 621 -9.24 5.33 -11.32
CA ASN A 621 -9.82 6.40 -10.50
C ASN A 621 -10.67 7.42 -11.28
N GLY A 622 -10.93 7.18 -12.57
CA GLY A 622 -11.49 8.22 -13.44
C GLY A 622 -12.08 7.70 -14.75
N LEU A 623 -13.07 6.80 -14.66
CA LEU A 623 -13.87 6.35 -15.78
C LEU A 623 -15.31 6.06 -15.33
N MET A 624 -16.29 6.77 -15.91
CA MET A 624 -17.72 6.49 -15.76
C MET A 624 -18.47 6.66 -17.09
N ALA A 625 -19.61 5.98 -17.22
CA ALA A 625 -20.49 6.09 -18.37
C ALA A 625 -21.63 7.09 -18.08
N ALA A 626 -21.83 8.05 -18.99
CA ALA A 626 -23.03 8.89 -19.07
C ALA A 626 -23.84 8.46 -20.29
N SER A 627 -24.45 7.28 -20.19
CA SER A 627 -25.05 6.56 -21.32
C SER A 627 -26.35 7.20 -21.83
N ASN A 628 -27.13 7.80 -20.93
CA ASN A 628 -28.26 8.70 -21.22
C ASN A 628 -27.90 9.83 -22.22
N LEU A 629 -26.67 10.35 -22.14
CA LEU A 629 -26.17 11.44 -22.99
C LEU A 629 -25.10 10.97 -24.00
N ASN A 630 -24.85 9.66 -24.08
CA ASN A 630 -23.89 9.03 -24.99
C ASN A 630 -22.47 9.61 -24.86
N ARG A 631 -22.03 9.87 -23.62
CA ARG A 631 -20.67 10.34 -23.27
C ARG A 631 -19.98 9.40 -22.28
N VAL A 632 -18.64 9.36 -22.30
CA VAL A 632 -17.82 8.84 -21.19
C VAL A 632 -17.29 10.02 -20.38
N ILE A 633 -17.26 9.91 -19.06
CA ILE A 633 -16.55 10.85 -18.17
C ILE A 633 -15.20 10.21 -17.83
N ILE A 634 -14.12 10.97 -18.02
CA ILE A 634 -12.73 10.53 -17.86
C ILE A 634 -11.90 11.51 -17.01
N ARG A 635 -10.90 10.99 -16.29
CA ARG A 635 -9.79 11.77 -15.69
C ARG A 635 -8.58 11.67 -16.62
N ILE A 636 -8.09 12.80 -17.14
CA ILE A 636 -6.93 12.85 -18.04
C ILE A 636 -6.02 14.06 -17.76
N PRO A 637 -4.73 14.02 -18.19
CA PRO A 637 -3.85 15.18 -18.16
C PRO A 637 -4.39 16.35 -18.98
N ARG A 638 -4.38 17.55 -18.39
CA ARG A 638 -4.58 18.84 -19.07
C ARG A 638 -3.31 19.67 -18.91
N PHE A 639 -2.80 20.20 -20.01
CA PHE A 639 -1.65 21.11 -19.99
C PHE A 639 -2.08 22.52 -19.56
N ILE A 640 -1.39 23.07 -18.56
CA ILE A 640 -1.67 24.39 -17.98
C ILE A 640 -0.71 25.43 -18.57
N ASP A 641 0.58 25.34 -18.23
CA ASP A 641 1.63 26.20 -18.78
C ASP A 641 3.01 25.51 -18.75
N LYS A 642 4.03 26.13 -19.37
CA LYS A 642 5.39 25.55 -19.49
C LYS A 642 6.15 25.42 -18.17
N ASN A 643 5.78 26.19 -17.15
CA ASN A 643 6.38 26.13 -15.82
C ASN A 643 5.69 25.06 -14.98
N LYS A 644 4.35 25.06 -14.94
CA LYS A 644 3.55 24.14 -14.13
C LYS A 644 3.46 22.73 -14.72
N GLY A 645 3.34 22.62 -16.05
CA GLY A 645 3.18 21.35 -16.77
C GLY A 645 1.72 20.93 -16.90
N GLU A 646 1.44 19.65 -16.59
CA GLU A 646 0.14 19.01 -16.78
C GLU A 646 -0.42 18.54 -15.43
N PHE A 647 -1.73 18.71 -15.23
CA PHE A 647 -2.49 18.28 -14.04
C PHE A 647 -3.66 17.39 -14.47
N PHE A 648 -4.10 16.48 -13.59
CA PHE A 648 -5.21 15.60 -13.89
C PHE A 648 -6.55 16.30 -13.68
N HIS A 649 -7.37 16.31 -14.74
CA HIS A 649 -8.67 16.99 -14.75
C HIS A 649 -9.75 16.10 -15.35
N LEU A 650 -11.01 16.40 -15.02
CA LEU A 650 -12.15 15.74 -15.64
C LEU A 650 -12.40 16.26 -17.05
N ALA A 651 -12.76 15.35 -17.95
CA ALA A 651 -13.25 15.63 -19.29
C ALA A 651 -14.37 14.64 -19.68
N THR A 652 -15.07 14.97 -20.75
CA THR A 652 -16.05 14.08 -21.38
C THR A 652 -15.62 13.73 -22.79
N ILE A 653 -15.82 12.48 -23.21
CA ILE A 653 -15.71 12.04 -24.62
C ILE A 653 -17.11 11.74 -25.15
N ASN A 654 -17.53 12.36 -26.24
CA ASN A 654 -18.76 11.99 -26.96
C ASN A 654 -18.52 10.76 -27.86
N LEU A 655 -19.29 9.68 -27.69
CA LEU A 655 -19.10 8.45 -28.49
C LEU A 655 -19.38 8.62 -30.00
N LYS A 656 -20.08 9.68 -30.44
CA LYS A 656 -20.42 9.89 -31.87
C LYS A 656 -19.28 10.47 -32.70
N ASP A 657 -18.65 11.52 -32.18
CA ASP A 657 -17.65 12.32 -32.90
C ASP A 657 -16.25 12.28 -32.24
N LYS A 658 -16.14 11.67 -31.06
CA LYS A 658 -14.93 11.59 -30.23
C LYS A 658 -14.39 12.96 -29.79
N SER A 659 -15.23 14.00 -29.79
CA SER A 659 -14.91 15.30 -29.21
C SER A 659 -14.64 15.16 -27.70
N ILE A 660 -13.63 15.89 -27.23
CA ILE A 660 -13.21 15.92 -25.82
C ILE A 660 -13.51 17.30 -25.26
N ASN A 661 -14.33 17.37 -24.21
CA ASN A 661 -14.67 18.62 -23.52
C ASN A 661 -14.26 18.50 -22.05
N TYR A 662 -13.27 19.28 -21.62
CA TYR A 662 -12.85 19.33 -20.22
C TYR A 662 -13.90 20.00 -19.34
N LEU A 663 -14.13 19.44 -18.15
CA LEU A 663 -15.06 19.96 -17.15
C LEU A 663 -14.37 20.75 -16.02
N THR A 664 -13.05 20.58 -15.88
CA THR A 664 -12.23 21.25 -14.86
C THR A 664 -10.93 21.78 -15.46
N ASP A 665 -10.36 22.81 -14.83
CA ASP A 665 -9.06 23.43 -15.15
C ASP A 665 -8.42 23.94 -13.86
N GLY A 666 -7.09 24.11 -13.84
CA GLY A 666 -6.34 24.71 -12.73
C GLY A 666 -4.97 24.09 -12.46
N ASP A 667 -4.34 24.50 -11.37
CA ASP A 667 -3.07 23.99 -10.85
C ASP A 667 -3.25 23.17 -9.57
N TYR A 668 -4.21 22.25 -9.65
CA TYR A 668 -4.58 21.25 -8.65
C TYR A 668 -4.95 19.95 -9.36
N ASP A 669 -4.78 18.79 -8.70
CA ASP A 669 -5.15 17.51 -9.29
C ASP A 669 -6.57 17.11 -8.85
N VAL A 670 -7.41 16.73 -9.81
CA VAL A 670 -8.53 15.83 -9.55
C VAL A 670 -7.95 14.49 -9.12
N ILE A 671 -8.30 14.03 -7.93
CA ILE A 671 -7.82 12.77 -7.37
C ILE A 671 -8.65 11.63 -7.95
N LYS A 672 -9.98 11.68 -7.75
CA LYS A 672 -10.88 10.57 -8.08
C LYS A 672 -12.27 11.03 -8.51
N LEU A 673 -12.82 10.41 -9.54
CA LEU A 673 -14.22 10.50 -9.93
C LEU A 673 -15.06 9.59 -8.99
N ILE A 674 -15.98 10.18 -8.23
CA ILE A 674 -16.71 9.49 -7.15
C ILE A 674 -18.08 9.00 -7.63
N HIS A 675 -18.84 9.85 -8.32
CA HIS A 675 -20.20 9.51 -8.77
C HIS A 675 -20.65 10.39 -9.95
N TYR A 676 -21.61 9.90 -10.74
CA TYR A 676 -22.32 10.67 -11.76
C TYR A 676 -23.83 10.38 -11.64
N SER A 677 -24.63 11.42 -11.38
CA SER A 677 -26.09 11.28 -11.33
C SER A 677 -26.70 11.38 -12.73
N THR A 678 -27.36 10.31 -13.16
CA THR A 678 -28.18 10.32 -14.39
C THR A 678 -29.44 11.18 -14.26
N ILE A 679 -29.85 11.54 -13.04
CA ILE A 679 -31.04 12.36 -12.75
C ILE A 679 -30.71 13.84 -12.86
N THR A 680 -29.72 14.33 -12.10
CA THR A 680 -29.36 15.77 -12.09
C THR A 680 -28.35 16.15 -13.17
N ASN A 681 -27.66 15.17 -13.77
CA ASN A 681 -26.51 15.34 -14.65
C ASN A 681 -25.27 15.97 -13.99
N GLU A 682 -25.23 15.93 -12.65
CA GLU A 682 -24.11 16.38 -11.83
C GLU A 682 -23.05 15.28 -11.69
N ILE A 683 -21.79 15.71 -11.61
CA ILE A 683 -20.61 14.88 -11.43
C ILE A 683 -19.94 15.24 -10.12
N PHE A 684 -19.69 14.22 -9.30
CA PHE A 684 -19.08 14.34 -7.98
C PHE A 684 -17.69 13.71 -8.00
N TYR A 685 -16.70 14.42 -7.46
CA TYR A 685 -15.30 14.02 -7.49
C TYR A 685 -14.53 14.52 -6.26
N SER A 686 -13.38 13.92 -5.94
CA SER A 686 -12.42 14.52 -5.01
C SER A 686 -11.27 15.19 -5.76
N SER A 687 -10.78 16.31 -5.23
CA SER A 687 -9.58 16.99 -5.72
C SER A 687 -8.77 17.58 -4.57
N THR A 688 -7.53 17.95 -4.88
CA THR A 688 -6.77 18.91 -4.06
C THR A 688 -7.26 20.34 -4.33
N LEU A 689 -6.65 21.31 -3.66
CA LEU A 689 -6.80 22.74 -3.96
C LEU A 689 -5.45 23.32 -4.41
N THR A 690 -5.48 24.43 -5.16
CA THR A 690 -4.29 25.16 -5.62
C THR A 690 -3.33 25.46 -4.47
N ASN A 691 -2.06 25.07 -4.62
CA ASN A 691 -1.00 25.13 -3.60
C ASN A 691 -1.24 24.32 -2.30
N HIS A 692 -2.31 23.52 -2.24
CA HIS A 692 -2.63 22.64 -1.11
C HIS A 692 -2.80 21.19 -1.59
N PRO A 693 -1.70 20.51 -1.99
CA PRO A 693 -1.75 19.11 -2.41
C PRO A 693 -2.10 18.14 -1.27
N GLU A 694 -1.98 18.57 -0.02
CA GLU A 694 -2.23 17.78 1.19
C GLU A 694 -3.71 17.66 1.59
N VAL A 695 -4.59 18.45 0.97
CA VAL A 695 -6.04 18.41 1.25
C VAL A 695 -6.78 17.56 0.23
N GLU A 696 -7.87 16.93 0.67
CA GLU A 696 -8.78 16.19 -0.22
C GLU A 696 -10.22 16.67 0.06
N HIS A 697 -10.80 17.37 -0.91
CA HIS A 697 -12.14 17.95 -0.82
C HIS A 697 -13.09 17.36 -1.86
N ILE A 698 -14.35 17.17 -1.45
CA ILE A 698 -15.44 16.73 -2.33
C ILE A 698 -15.99 17.94 -3.10
N MET A 699 -16.08 17.77 -4.42
CA MET A 699 -16.44 18.77 -5.41
C MET A 699 -17.62 18.30 -6.28
N LYS A 700 -18.37 19.25 -6.86
CA LYS A 700 -19.49 19.03 -7.79
C LYS A 700 -19.33 19.89 -9.04
N THR A 701 -19.60 19.33 -10.22
CA THR A 701 -19.67 20.06 -11.51
C THR A 701 -20.78 19.49 -12.40
N ASP A 702 -21.11 20.15 -13.51
CA ASP A 702 -22.12 19.67 -14.47
C ASP A 702 -21.49 19.07 -15.75
N LEU A 703 -22.23 18.17 -16.41
CA LEU A 703 -21.76 17.45 -17.59
C LEU A 703 -21.42 18.31 -18.83
N ASN A 704 -21.79 19.59 -18.84
CA ASN A 704 -21.57 20.53 -19.94
C ASN A 704 -20.62 21.69 -19.58
N ALA A 705 -20.09 21.73 -18.35
CA ALA A 705 -19.29 22.84 -17.81
C ALA A 705 -19.99 24.21 -17.97
N GLN A 706 -21.29 24.27 -17.70
CA GLN A 706 -22.06 25.52 -17.75
C GLN A 706 -21.88 26.39 -16.50
N ASN A 707 -21.49 25.77 -15.38
CA ASN A 707 -21.30 26.42 -14.09
C ASN A 707 -19.89 26.13 -13.55
N ASP A 708 -19.33 27.06 -12.77
CA ASP A 708 -18.07 26.84 -12.06
C ASP A 708 -18.20 25.68 -11.03
N PRO A 709 -17.18 24.83 -10.84
CA PRO A 709 -17.24 23.75 -9.88
C PRO A 709 -17.46 24.20 -8.43
N ILE A 710 -18.39 23.54 -7.75
CA ILE A 710 -18.80 23.85 -6.37
C ILE A 710 -18.07 22.93 -5.40
N CYS A 711 -17.37 23.49 -4.40
CA CYS A 711 -16.80 22.70 -3.31
C CYS A 711 -17.85 22.37 -2.25
N LEU A 712 -18.17 21.09 -2.06
CA LEU A 712 -19.17 20.63 -1.08
C LEU A 712 -18.63 20.56 0.35
N THR A 713 -17.32 20.69 0.57
CA THR A 713 -16.69 20.45 1.89
C THR A 713 -15.82 21.61 2.40
N CYS A 714 -15.44 22.56 1.55
CA CYS A 714 -14.57 23.69 1.91
C CYS A 714 -15.17 24.59 3.02
N TYR A 715 -16.50 24.60 3.18
CA TYR A 715 -17.20 25.36 4.22
C TYR A 715 -16.86 24.86 5.65
N LEU A 716 -16.34 23.64 5.79
CA LEU A 716 -15.88 23.06 7.06
C LEU A 716 -14.54 23.64 7.55
N GLY A 717 -13.83 24.39 6.69
CA GLY A 717 -12.55 25.02 7.01
C GLY A 717 -11.51 24.00 7.49
N ASN A 718 -10.72 24.40 8.49
CA ASN A 718 -9.62 23.57 9.00
C ASN A 718 -10.06 22.30 9.75
N SER A 719 -11.34 22.19 10.16
CA SER A 719 -11.84 20.97 10.83
C SER A 719 -11.82 19.74 9.90
N CYS A 720 -11.94 19.94 8.59
CA CYS A 720 -12.20 18.86 7.65
C CYS A 720 -11.50 19.05 6.30
N ARG A 721 -10.16 18.96 6.32
CA ARG A 721 -9.30 19.09 5.13
C ARG A 721 -8.97 17.77 4.42
N SER A 722 -9.46 16.63 4.93
CA SER A 722 -9.50 15.35 4.21
C SER A 722 -10.91 14.76 4.31
N ASN A 723 -11.48 14.42 3.15
CA ASN A 723 -12.90 14.05 3.01
C ASN A 723 -13.05 12.86 2.06
N GLU A 724 -13.82 11.85 2.45
CA GLU A 724 -14.27 10.76 1.58
C GLU A 724 -15.79 10.82 1.42
N ALA A 725 -16.35 10.39 0.27
CA ALA A 725 -17.80 10.42 0.04
C ALA A 725 -18.32 9.15 -0.66
N LYS A 726 -19.49 8.67 -0.20
CA LYS A 726 -20.18 7.48 -0.71
C LYS A 726 -21.62 7.83 -1.06
N PHE A 727 -21.90 8.01 -2.36
CA PHE A 727 -23.23 8.37 -2.90
C PHE A 727 -24.15 7.15 -3.04
N ASN A 728 -25.45 7.38 -2.95
CA ASN A 728 -26.47 6.41 -3.34
C ASN A 728 -26.52 6.22 -4.88
N PRO A 729 -27.19 5.19 -5.42
CA PRO A 729 -27.15 4.87 -6.86
C PRO A 729 -27.61 5.99 -7.81
N SER A 730 -28.57 6.82 -7.40
CA SER A 730 -29.07 7.99 -8.13
C SER A 730 -28.30 9.30 -7.87
N GLY A 731 -27.43 9.33 -6.86
CA GLY A 731 -26.64 10.50 -6.49
C GLY A 731 -27.41 11.62 -5.77
N THR A 732 -28.60 11.35 -5.23
CA THR A 732 -29.42 12.32 -4.44
C THR A 732 -28.99 12.46 -2.98
N TYR A 733 -28.36 11.43 -2.43
CA TYR A 733 -27.86 11.38 -1.06
C TYR A 733 -26.42 10.88 -1.01
N TYR A 734 -25.66 11.33 -0.02
CA TYR A 734 -24.32 10.80 0.23
C TYR A 734 -23.98 10.75 1.71
N ILE A 735 -23.15 9.77 2.04
CA ILE A 735 -22.37 9.76 3.27
C ILE A 735 -21.10 10.57 3.02
N LEU A 736 -20.86 11.57 3.85
CA LEU A 736 -19.59 12.28 3.97
C LEU A 736 -18.84 11.68 5.17
N GLU A 737 -17.66 11.16 4.94
CA GLU A 737 -16.72 10.80 6.01
C GLU A 737 -15.70 11.92 6.12
N CYS A 738 -15.88 12.75 7.15
CA CYS A 738 -14.96 13.81 7.49
C CYS A 738 -13.76 13.22 8.25
N LYS A 739 -12.59 13.19 7.62
CA LYS A 739 -11.37 12.54 8.14
C LYS A 739 -10.22 13.54 8.31
N GLY A 740 -10.52 14.79 8.68
CA GLY A 740 -9.54 15.86 8.94
C GLY A 740 -8.57 15.54 10.09
N TYR A 741 -7.70 16.49 10.49
CA TYR A 741 -6.87 16.32 11.70
C TYR A 741 -7.69 16.28 13.01
N GLU A 742 -8.90 16.85 13.02
CA GLU A 742 -9.86 16.66 14.11
C GLU A 742 -10.36 15.20 14.13
N ILE A 743 -10.95 14.77 15.26
CA ILE A 743 -11.47 13.41 15.40
C ILE A 743 -12.56 13.17 14.32
N PRO A 744 -12.43 12.11 13.49
CA PRO A 744 -13.32 11.88 12.36
C PRO A 744 -14.79 11.77 12.73
N ARG A 745 -15.66 12.24 11.83
CA ARG A 745 -17.11 12.14 11.97
C ARG A 745 -17.77 11.78 10.64
N ILE A 746 -18.95 11.18 10.71
CA ILE A 746 -19.68 10.67 9.56
C ILE A 746 -21.04 11.36 9.50
N GLU A 747 -21.36 11.92 8.33
CA GLU A 747 -22.54 12.76 8.12
C GLU A 747 -23.34 12.23 6.92
N LEU A 748 -24.64 11.97 7.10
CA LEU A 748 -25.58 11.72 6.01
C LEU A 748 -26.10 13.06 5.47
N ARG A 749 -25.96 13.31 4.17
CA ARG A 749 -26.21 14.63 3.55
C ARG A 749 -27.00 14.56 2.25
N SER A 750 -27.74 15.64 1.97
CA SER A 750 -28.41 15.92 0.69
C SER A 750 -27.38 16.37 -0.36
N SER A 751 -27.34 15.75 -1.55
CA SER A 751 -26.39 16.17 -2.60
C SER A 751 -26.81 17.44 -3.36
N GLN A 752 -28.11 17.73 -3.36
CA GLN A 752 -28.69 18.88 -4.06
C GLN A 752 -28.39 20.18 -3.32
N THR A 753 -28.72 20.22 -2.03
CA THR A 753 -28.62 21.41 -1.17
C THR A 753 -27.35 21.43 -0.31
N ASN A 754 -26.67 20.30 -0.14
CA ASN A 754 -25.62 20.10 0.86
C ASN A 754 -26.10 20.35 2.30
N ASP A 755 -27.35 19.98 2.62
CA ASP A 755 -27.84 19.97 4.00
C ASP A 755 -27.41 18.71 4.75
N LEU A 756 -27.19 18.84 6.06
CA LEU A 756 -27.02 17.73 6.99
C LEU A 756 -28.39 17.10 7.29
N ILE A 757 -28.50 15.78 7.16
CA ILE A 757 -29.70 15.00 7.48
C ILE A 757 -29.54 14.36 8.86
N GLU A 758 -28.45 13.62 9.06
CA GLU A 758 -28.15 12.93 10.33
C GLU A 758 -26.63 12.84 10.54
N ILE A 759 -26.17 12.91 11.79
CA ILE A 759 -24.79 12.56 12.16
C ILE A 759 -24.78 11.05 12.43
N TRP A 760 -24.15 10.29 11.54
CA TRP A 760 -24.10 8.83 11.60
C TRP A 760 -23.11 8.33 12.65
N GLU A 761 -22.01 9.05 12.86
CA GLU A 761 -21.02 8.76 13.90
C GLU A 761 -20.27 10.05 14.28
N GLU A 762 -20.08 10.24 15.59
CA GLU A 762 -19.38 11.38 16.21
C GLU A 762 -18.08 10.97 16.94
N ASN A 763 -17.78 9.66 16.96
CA ASN A 763 -16.62 9.06 17.62
C ASN A 763 -16.49 9.43 19.11
N SER A 764 -17.58 9.69 19.83
CA SER A 764 -17.51 10.27 21.19
C SER A 764 -16.92 9.35 22.26
N ARG A 765 -16.74 8.05 21.99
CA ARG A 765 -15.87 7.17 22.79
C ARG A 765 -14.40 7.57 22.65
N LEU A 766 -13.92 7.75 21.42
CA LEU A 766 -12.55 8.16 21.11
C LEU A 766 -12.25 9.57 21.63
N VAL A 767 -13.20 10.50 21.51
CA VAL A 767 -13.13 11.85 22.12
C VAL A 767 -12.81 11.76 23.62
N ARG A 768 -13.56 10.96 24.38
CA ARG A 768 -13.35 10.79 25.83
C ARG A 768 -12.05 10.06 26.16
N PHE A 769 -11.58 9.14 25.31
CA PHE A 769 -10.32 8.45 25.49
C PHE A 769 -9.12 9.41 25.31
N LEU A 770 -9.09 10.14 24.21
CA LEU A 770 -8.00 11.06 23.87
C LEU A 770 -7.91 12.25 24.85
N GLN A 771 -9.03 12.66 25.46
CA GLN A 771 -9.02 13.64 26.57
C GLN A 771 -8.20 13.19 27.80
N THR A 772 -7.81 11.92 27.92
CA THR A 772 -6.91 11.42 28.97
C THR A 772 -5.43 11.36 28.56
N LYS A 773 -5.10 11.79 27.32
CA LYS A 773 -3.83 11.51 26.67
C LYS A 773 -2.98 12.75 26.39
N LEU A 774 -1.67 12.55 26.38
CA LEU A 774 -0.67 13.48 25.82
C LEU A 774 -0.72 13.38 24.29
N ILE A 775 -1.74 14.00 23.69
CA ILE A 775 -1.97 14.05 22.23
C ILE A 775 -0.81 14.81 21.55
N PRO A 776 -0.14 14.23 20.53
CA PRO A 776 0.88 14.92 19.74
C PRO A 776 0.34 16.14 18.98
N ARG A 777 1.21 17.11 18.68
CA ARG A 777 0.90 18.29 17.86
C ARG A 777 1.42 18.11 16.44
N TYR A 778 0.71 18.63 15.45
CA TYR A 778 1.07 18.52 14.03
C TYR A 778 1.41 19.90 13.46
N GLU A 779 2.57 20.04 12.84
CA GLU A 779 3.05 21.27 12.20
C GLU A 779 3.61 20.94 10.80
N LYS A 780 3.42 21.84 9.82
CA LYS A 780 3.83 21.62 8.43
C LYS A 780 4.80 22.69 7.93
N ILE A 781 5.87 22.25 7.28
CA ILE A 781 6.93 23.10 6.73
C ILE A 781 7.12 22.78 5.25
N PHE A 782 7.19 23.81 4.40
CA PHE A 782 7.49 23.67 2.98
C PHE A 782 8.97 24.00 2.73
N VAL A 783 9.73 23.05 2.21
CA VAL A 783 11.17 23.22 1.93
C VAL A 783 11.38 23.31 0.43
N LYS A 784 11.98 24.42 -0.03
CA LYS A 784 12.20 24.66 -1.47
C LYS A 784 13.28 23.73 -2.03
N LEU A 785 12.95 23.05 -3.13
CA LEU A 785 13.85 22.13 -3.85
C LEU A 785 14.41 22.75 -5.14
N SER A 786 15.21 21.95 -5.84
CA SER A 786 15.69 22.28 -7.18
C SER A 786 14.56 22.37 -8.23
N GLU A 787 14.80 23.10 -9.32
CA GLU A 787 13.89 23.23 -10.48
C GLU A 787 12.49 23.78 -10.17
N ASN A 788 12.36 24.56 -9.08
CA ASN A 788 11.13 25.17 -8.55
C ASN A 788 10.06 24.17 -8.06
N HIS A 789 10.47 22.99 -7.60
CA HIS A 789 9.61 22.10 -6.81
C HIS A 789 9.73 22.45 -5.32
N ASN A 790 8.80 21.97 -4.49
CA ASN A 790 8.89 22.01 -3.03
C ASN A 790 8.78 20.59 -2.48
N ALA A 791 9.40 20.33 -1.33
CA ALA A 791 9.06 19.23 -0.46
C ALA A 791 8.07 19.71 0.60
N ILE A 792 7.22 18.81 1.06
CA ILE A 792 6.34 19.01 2.21
C ILE A 792 6.92 18.18 3.36
N VAL A 793 7.01 18.78 4.55
CA VAL A 793 7.41 18.12 5.79
C VAL A 793 6.26 18.26 6.78
N GLU A 794 5.79 17.14 7.30
CA GLU A 794 4.90 17.09 8.46
C GLU A 794 5.74 16.71 9.68
N LEU A 795 5.76 17.58 10.69
CA LEU A 795 6.36 17.34 11.99
C LEU A 795 5.26 17.00 13.00
N ILE A 796 5.42 15.86 13.66
CA ILE A 796 4.61 15.41 14.78
C ILE A 796 5.45 15.62 16.05
N LEU A 797 5.02 16.59 16.85
CA LEU A 797 5.74 17.13 18.01
C LEU A 797 5.11 16.64 19.33
N PRO A 798 5.89 16.55 20.43
CA PRO A 798 5.37 16.24 21.76
C PRO A 798 4.21 17.17 22.18
N HIS A 799 3.34 16.67 23.05
CA HIS A 799 2.19 17.44 23.56
C HIS A 799 2.63 18.76 24.22
N ASP A 800 3.61 18.65 25.12
CA ASP A 800 4.30 19.71 25.85
C ASP A 800 5.68 19.98 25.22
N PHE A 801 5.68 20.27 23.91
CA PHE A 801 6.87 20.60 23.14
C PHE A 801 7.43 22.00 23.50
N GLU A 802 8.76 22.10 23.60
CA GLU A 802 9.52 23.31 23.94
C GLU A 802 10.59 23.61 22.88
N GLU A 803 10.49 24.77 22.20
CA GLU A 803 11.45 25.18 21.13
C GLU A 803 12.92 25.32 21.58
N ASN A 804 13.16 25.40 22.89
CA ASN A 804 14.49 25.49 23.49
C ASN A 804 15.13 24.13 23.81
N HIS A 805 14.41 23.02 23.62
CA HIS A 805 14.89 21.66 23.90
C HIS A 805 15.29 20.93 22.61
N GLN A 806 16.36 20.12 22.64
CA GLN A 806 16.82 19.35 21.48
C GLN A 806 16.35 17.90 21.53
N TYR A 807 15.38 17.58 20.69
CA TYR A 807 14.73 16.27 20.61
C TYR A 807 15.37 15.39 19.52
N PRO A 808 15.49 14.07 19.74
CA PRO A 808 15.71 13.12 18.66
C PRO A 808 14.61 13.23 17.59
N MET A 809 15.00 13.04 16.33
CA MET A 809 14.07 13.04 15.20
C MET A 809 14.05 11.67 14.49
N ILE A 810 12.86 11.14 14.25
CA ILE A 810 12.62 9.92 13.48
C ILE A 810 11.86 10.30 12.22
N ILE A 811 12.39 9.98 11.05
CA ILE A 811 11.72 10.26 9.77
C ILE A 811 11.17 8.96 9.20
N GLU A 812 9.88 8.94 8.92
CA GLU A 812 9.22 7.90 8.14
C GLU A 812 9.36 8.20 6.65
N LEU A 813 9.74 7.18 5.88
CA LEU A 813 9.98 7.25 4.45
C LEU A 813 9.17 6.18 3.74
N TYR A 814 8.38 6.59 2.74
CA TYR A 814 7.84 5.70 1.72
C TYR A 814 8.38 6.07 0.34
N GLY A 815 8.01 7.25 -0.20
CA GLY A 815 8.67 7.84 -1.38
C GLY A 815 8.48 7.12 -2.71
N ALA A 816 7.61 6.10 -2.78
CA ALA A 816 7.27 5.42 -4.03
C ALA A 816 6.58 6.37 -5.02
N PRO A 817 6.86 6.30 -6.34
CA PRO A 817 6.29 7.22 -7.31
C PRO A 817 4.76 7.11 -7.38
N GLY A 818 4.06 8.23 -7.22
CA GLY A 818 2.59 8.28 -7.18
C GLY A 818 1.97 8.09 -5.80
N THR A 819 2.77 7.98 -4.74
CA THR A 819 2.26 7.96 -3.36
C THR A 819 2.30 9.33 -2.69
N GLN A 820 1.66 9.46 -1.53
CA GLN A 820 1.61 10.68 -0.73
C GLN A 820 1.50 10.27 0.73
N MET A 821 2.44 10.70 1.57
CA MET A 821 2.44 10.41 3.01
C MET A 821 1.73 11.48 3.83
N ILE A 822 1.77 12.73 3.36
CA ILE A 822 1.25 13.90 4.07
C ILE A 822 -0.11 14.26 3.49
N LYS A 823 -1.14 14.04 4.30
CA LYS A 823 -2.51 14.46 4.07
C LYS A 823 -3.06 15.06 5.36
N ASP A 824 -4.00 15.99 5.26
CA ASP A 824 -4.60 16.65 6.44
C ASP A 824 -5.63 15.75 7.11
N ARG A 825 -5.14 14.65 7.70
CA ARG A 825 -5.93 13.49 8.13
C ARG A 825 -5.56 13.01 9.53
N TYR A 826 -6.58 12.57 10.27
CA TYR A 826 -6.45 11.89 11.55
C TYR A 826 -5.69 10.55 11.39
N ASP A 827 -4.56 10.43 12.08
CA ASP A 827 -3.59 9.33 11.89
C ASP A 827 -2.88 8.97 13.22
N MET A 828 -3.66 8.73 14.28
CA MET A 828 -3.13 8.55 15.64
C MET A 828 -2.90 7.10 16.10
N ASN A 829 -3.51 6.09 15.49
CA ASN A 829 -3.34 4.68 15.90
C ASN A 829 -2.05 4.05 15.33
N ASN A 830 -0.96 4.82 15.33
CA ASN A 830 0.29 4.52 14.65
C ASN A 830 1.48 4.64 15.61
N TRP A 831 2.58 3.95 15.30
CA TRP A 831 3.82 3.95 16.09
C TRP A 831 4.40 5.35 16.35
N SER A 832 4.20 6.28 15.40
CA SER A 832 4.53 7.71 15.55
C SER A 832 3.94 8.33 16.82
N SER A 833 2.66 8.06 17.10
CA SER A 833 1.95 8.62 18.25
C SER A 833 2.48 8.07 19.57
N PHE A 834 2.88 6.79 19.61
CA PHE A 834 3.61 6.22 20.75
C PHE A 834 4.98 6.88 20.93
N LEU A 835 5.81 6.95 19.88
CA LEU A 835 7.15 7.52 19.95
C LEU A 835 7.15 8.99 20.41
N THR A 836 6.23 9.80 19.89
CA THR A 836 6.12 11.22 20.22
C THR A 836 5.44 11.46 21.58
N SER A 837 4.46 10.65 21.98
CA SER A 837 3.75 10.80 23.26
C SER A 837 4.54 10.20 24.44
N LYS A 838 5.13 9.00 24.28
CA LYS A 838 5.84 8.26 25.35
C LYS A 838 7.32 8.63 25.46
N HIS A 839 8.01 8.78 24.33
CA HIS A 839 9.46 9.00 24.28
C HIS A 839 9.86 10.44 23.91
N ARG A 840 8.88 11.33 23.67
CA ARG A 840 9.08 12.74 23.31
C ARG A 840 9.91 12.94 22.03
N TYR A 841 9.97 11.95 21.15
CA TYR A 841 10.69 12.10 19.88
C TYR A 841 9.88 12.95 18.90
N ILE A 842 10.57 13.80 18.13
CA ILE A 842 9.97 14.41 16.95
C ILE A 842 9.84 13.32 15.90
N TYR A 843 8.66 13.14 15.37
CA TYR A 843 8.42 12.22 14.26
C TYR A 843 8.12 13.03 13.01
N ALA A 844 8.65 12.64 11.85
CA ALA A 844 8.51 13.41 10.61
C ALA A 844 8.09 12.53 9.45
N LYS A 845 7.17 13.02 8.61
CA LYS A 845 6.90 12.50 7.27
C LYS A 845 7.38 13.52 6.23
N ILE A 846 7.86 13.07 5.08
CA ILE A 846 8.39 13.95 4.02
C ILE A 846 7.94 13.47 2.64
N ASP A 847 7.20 14.32 1.93
CA ASP A 847 6.87 14.12 0.50
C ASP A 847 7.80 14.97 -0.38
N CYS A 848 8.56 14.31 -1.26
CA CYS A 848 9.51 14.91 -2.21
C CYS A 848 9.01 14.83 -3.67
N ARG A 849 9.84 15.18 -4.65
CA ARG A 849 9.52 14.97 -6.07
C ARG A 849 9.26 13.48 -6.34
N GLY A 850 8.19 13.20 -7.08
CA GLY A 850 7.65 11.85 -7.24
C GLY A 850 6.38 11.57 -6.44
N SER A 851 6.04 12.40 -5.45
CA SER A 851 4.75 12.30 -4.79
C SER A 851 3.59 12.54 -5.76
N SER A 852 2.41 12.02 -5.42
CA SER A 852 1.16 12.36 -6.10
C SER A 852 0.72 13.81 -5.85
N ASN A 853 -0.37 14.20 -6.51
CA ASN A 853 -1.19 15.38 -6.20
C ASN A 853 -0.54 16.77 -6.36
N GLN A 854 0.65 16.82 -6.98
CA GLN A 854 1.42 18.04 -7.30
C GLN A 854 1.67 18.18 -8.82
N GLY A 855 0.82 17.58 -9.65
CA GLY A 855 0.92 17.58 -11.10
C GLY A 855 1.97 16.63 -11.67
N ILE A 856 1.80 16.29 -12.94
CA ILE A 856 2.58 15.26 -13.66
C ILE A 856 4.05 15.66 -13.80
N ARG A 857 4.35 16.97 -13.83
CA ARG A 857 5.73 17.50 -13.84
C ARG A 857 6.51 17.09 -12.58
N HIS A 858 5.85 17.05 -11.41
CA HIS A 858 6.47 16.67 -10.14
C HIS A 858 6.53 15.14 -10.00
N LEU A 859 5.44 14.46 -10.38
CA LEU A 859 5.31 13.01 -10.36
C LEU A 859 6.33 12.26 -11.24
N HIS A 860 6.46 12.65 -12.51
CA HIS A 860 7.34 11.95 -13.46
C HIS A 860 8.84 12.20 -13.24
N GLN A 861 9.24 12.97 -12.21
CA GLN A 861 10.66 13.17 -11.91
C GLN A 861 11.39 11.85 -11.58
N LEU A 862 10.72 10.88 -10.97
CA LEU A 862 11.31 9.59 -10.65
C LEU A 862 11.44 8.64 -11.86
N TYR A 863 10.86 8.97 -13.01
CA TYR A 863 10.94 8.11 -14.20
C TYR A 863 12.41 7.87 -14.60
N LYS A 864 12.80 6.59 -14.63
CA LYS A 864 14.16 6.08 -14.82
C LYS A 864 15.21 6.61 -13.85
N ARG A 865 14.79 7.17 -12.70
CA ARG A 865 15.65 7.85 -11.71
C ARG A 865 15.27 7.57 -10.24
N ILE A 866 14.54 6.48 -9.98
CA ILE A 866 14.23 6.00 -8.61
C ILE A 866 15.50 5.65 -7.81
N GLY A 867 15.44 5.86 -6.49
CA GLY A 867 16.56 5.82 -5.56
C GLY A 867 17.60 6.92 -5.78
N LYS A 868 17.26 8.00 -6.48
CA LYS A 868 18.15 9.13 -6.74
C LYS A 868 17.46 10.45 -6.46
N ILE A 869 16.41 10.81 -7.21
CA ILE A 869 15.84 12.17 -7.12
C ILE A 869 15.19 12.42 -5.76
N GLU A 870 14.44 11.44 -5.25
CA GLU A 870 13.86 11.46 -3.91
C GLU A 870 14.92 11.41 -2.79
N VAL A 871 16.08 10.80 -3.06
CA VAL A 871 17.20 10.72 -2.11
C VAL A 871 17.99 12.03 -2.06
N ASP A 872 18.27 12.63 -3.22
CA ASP A 872 18.91 13.93 -3.36
C ASP A 872 18.01 15.04 -2.73
N ASP A 873 16.68 14.93 -2.89
CA ASP A 873 15.70 15.78 -2.22
C ASP A 873 15.66 15.55 -0.69
N LEU A 874 15.55 14.30 -0.22
CA LEU A 874 15.53 14.00 1.21
C LEU A 874 16.81 14.50 1.91
N ILE A 875 17.98 14.31 1.29
CA ILE A 875 19.25 14.83 1.80
C ILE A 875 19.21 16.37 1.90
N THR A 876 18.62 17.04 0.90
CA THR A 876 18.44 18.50 0.91
C THR A 876 17.49 18.94 2.04
N VAL A 877 16.35 18.26 2.23
CA VAL A 877 15.36 18.57 3.27
C VAL A 877 15.94 18.32 4.65
N VAL A 878 16.54 17.15 4.91
CA VAL A 878 17.07 16.82 6.24
C VAL A 878 18.30 17.68 6.57
N TRP A 879 19.11 18.08 5.58
CA TRP A 879 20.13 19.09 5.80
C TRP A 879 19.53 20.45 6.18
N PHE A 880 18.42 20.87 5.57
CA PHE A 880 17.69 22.08 6.00
C PHE A 880 17.18 21.95 7.44
N LEU A 881 16.54 20.82 7.80
CA LEU A 881 16.04 20.58 9.16
C LEU A 881 17.19 20.61 10.20
N LYS A 882 18.26 19.84 9.97
CA LYS A 882 19.43 19.72 10.87
C LYS A 882 20.19 21.04 11.12
N ASN A 883 20.09 22.02 10.21
CA ASN A 883 20.83 23.29 10.34
C ASN A 883 19.96 24.50 10.71
N ASN A 884 18.64 24.48 10.41
CA ASN A 884 17.77 25.64 10.61
C ASN A 884 16.70 25.46 11.70
N ILE A 885 16.48 24.24 12.20
CA ILE A 885 15.52 23.97 13.26
C ILE A 885 16.25 23.67 14.57
N THR A 886 16.26 24.63 15.49
CA THR A 886 17.05 24.61 16.73
C THR A 886 16.72 23.43 17.65
N TYR A 887 15.46 23.00 17.65
CA TYR A 887 14.92 21.95 18.51
C TYR A 887 15.11 20.52 17.95
N VAL A 888 15.66 20.36 16.75
CA VAL A 888 16.10 19.06 16.24
C VAL A 888 17.52 18.79 16.73
N ASP A 889 17.74 17.66 17.39
CA ASP A 889 19.08 17.22 17.74
C ASP A 889 19.85 16.80 16.46
N PRO A 890 20.99 17.44 16.14
CA PRO A 890 21.70 17.17 14.89
C PRO A 890 22.29 15.76 14.81
N GLU A 891 22.65 15.13 15.94
CA GLU A 891 23.33 13.84 15.97
C GLU A 891 22.37 12.67 16.26
N ARG A 892 21.15 12.96 16.74
CA ARG A 892 20.08 11.97 17.00
C ARG A 892 18.96 12.03 15.95
N ILE A 893 19.31 11.94 14.67
CA ILE A 893 18.37 11.77 13.56
C ILE A 893 18.41 10.33 13.03
N ALA A 894 17.25 9.68 12.96
CA ALA A 894 17.04 8.33 12.42
C ALA A 894 16.04 8.36 11.25
N ILE A 895 16.13 7.38 10.35
CA ILE A 895 15.17 7.16 9.26
C ILE A 895 14.61 5.75 9.29
N TRP A 896 13.37 5.55 8.86
CA TRP A 896 12.81 4.22 8.66
C TRP A 896 11.80 4.16 7.52
N GLY A 897 11.57 2.95 7.01
CA GLY A 897 10.50 2.72 6.03
C GLY A 897 10.30 1.23 5.70
N TRP A 898 9.19 0.96 5.03
CA TRP A 898 8.72 -0.37 4.62
C TRP A 898 8.68 -0.49 3.10
N SER A 899 8.98 -1.66 2.53
CA SER A 899 8.91 -1.91 1.07
C SER A 899 9.83 -0.95 0.27
N TYR A 900 9.29 -0.12 -0.62
CA TYR A 900 10.02 0.99 -1.24
C TYR A 900 10.63 1.92 -0.18
N GLY A 901 9.93 2.19 0.92
CA GLY A 901 10.44 2.95 2.05
C GLY A 901 11.68 2.33 2.70
N GLY A 902 11.79 1.00 2.71
CA GLY A 902 12.98 0.29 3.19
C GLY A 902 14.17 0.44 2.23
N TYR A 903 13.92 0.35 0.92
CA TYR A 903 14.90 0.69 -0.12
C TYR A 903 15.38 2.13 0.00
N PHE A 904 14.44 3.08 0.10
CA PHE A 904 14.67 4.52 0.21
C PHE A 904 15.48 4.85 1.47
N SER A 905 15.16 4.22 2.61
CA SER A 905 15.92 4.35 3.86
C SER A 905 17.37 3.91 3.71
N LEU A 906 17.61 2.69 3.20
CA LEU A 906 18.98 2.20 3.02
C LEU A 906 19.75 2.97 1.94
N MET A 907 19.11 3.38 0.84
CA MET A 907 19.72 4.19 -0.21
C MET A 907 20.10 5.59 0.29
N SER A 908 19.30 6.18 1.18
CA SER A 908 19.59 7.46 1.82
C SER A 908 20.70 7.33 2.87
N LEU A 909 20.68 6.27 3.68
CA LEU A 909 21.77 5.91 4.59
C LEU A 909 23.10 5.69 3.84
N ILE A 910 23.04 5.14 2.62
CA ILE A 910 24.17 5.00 1.69
C ILE A 910 24.65 6.38 1.18
N LYS A 911 23.74 7.23 0.68
CA LYS A 911 24.06 8.45 -0.08
C LYS A 911 24.32 9.72 0.73
N GLN A 912 24.00 9.77 2.03
CA GLN A 912 24.26 10.94 2.89
C GLN A 912 25.73 11.43 2.94
N ASN A 913 26.70 10.60 2.53
CA ASN A 913 28.13 10.92 2.36
C ASN A 913 28.72 11.75 3.52
N GLU A 914 29.32 12.90 3.21
CA GLU A 914 30.06 13.76 4.16
C GLU A 914 29.17 14.50 5.15
N HIS A 915 27.87 14.65 4.86
CA HIS A 915 26.95 15.46 5.66
C HIS A 915 26.55 14.82 7.00
N ARG A 916 26.72 13.49 7.13
CA ARG A 916 26.38 12.71 8.36
C ARG A 916 25.02 13.12 8.95
N LEU A 917 23.98 12.99 8.11
CA LEU A 917 22.61 13.36 8.43
C LEU A 917 21.87 12.30 9.26
N PHE A 918 22.24 11.02 9.12
CA PHE A 918 21.50 9.90 9.70
C PHE A 918 22.40 9.02 10.55
N ALA A 919 22.05 8.87 11.83
CA ALA A 919 22.76 8.04 12.79
C ALA A 919 22.42 6.55 12.64
N CYS A 920 21.20 6.22 12.21
CA CYS A 920 20.81 4.87 11.77
C CYS A 920 19.71 4.86 10.70
N ALA A 921 19.42 3.67 10.15
CA ALA A 921 18.16 3.37 9.47
C ALA A 921 17.50 2.08 9.96
N ILE A 922 16.17 1.99 9.90
CA ILE A 922 15.43 0.71 9.92
C ILE A 922 14.83 0.47 8.54
N ALA A 923 14.92 -0.75 8.03
CA ALA A 923 14.40 -1.11 6.71
C ALA A 923 13.59 -2.40 6.78
N VAL A 924 12.27 -2.27 6.63
CA VAL A 924 11.32 -3.39 6.67
C VAL A 924 10.97 -3.82 5.23
N ALA A 925 11.05 -5.11 4.96
CA ALA A 925 10.86 -5.74 3.64
C ALA A 925 11.48 -4.91 2.47
N PRO A 926 12.77 -4.53 2.51
CA PRO A 926 13.31 -3.57 1.54
C PRO A 926 13.58 -4.19 0.17
N VAL A 927 13.09 -3.54 -0.89
CA VAL A 927 13.49 -3.87 -2.28
C VAL A 927 15.00 -3.61 -2.43
N SER A 928 15.80 -4.64 -2.70
CA SER A 928 17.26 -4.47 -2.86
C SER A 928 17.74 -4.32 -4.30
N ASN A 929 16.94 -4.77 -5.28
CA ASN A 929 17.25 -4.68 -6.71
C ASN A 929 15.95 -4.87 -7.52
N TRP A 930 15.63 -3.89 -8.38
CA TRP A 930 14.38 -3.85 -9.14
C TRP A 930 14.22 -4.97 -10.19
N MET A 931 15.29 -5.72 -10.53
CA MET A 931 15.18 -6.93 -11.37
C MET A 931 14.54 -8.12 -10.63
N PHE A 932 14.36 -8.05 -9.30
CA PHE A 932 13.75 -9.11 -8.50
C PHE A 932 12.32 -8.81 -8.02
N TYR A 933 11.83 -7.58 -8.23
CA TYR A 933 10.44 -7.19 -8.03
C TYR A 933 9.58 -7.57 -9.25
N ASP A 934 8.32 -7.15 -9.35
CA ASP A 934 7.42 -7.53 -10.44
C ASP A 934 7.61 -6.69 -11.73
N ALA A 935 7.07 -7.21 -12.85
CA ALA A 935 7.19 -6.64 -14.18
C ALA A 935 6.21 -5.49 -14.48
N PHE A 936 5.14 -5.32 -13.71
CA PHE A 936 4.20 -4.20 -13.89
C PHE A 936 4.72 -2.95 -13.18
N TYR A 937 5.10 -3.04 -11.90
CA TYR A 937 5.66 -1.93 -11.14
C TYR A 937 7.01 -1.48 -11.72
N ALA A 938 8.01 -2.38 -11.76
CA ALA A 938 9.37 -1.95 -12.08
C ALA A 938 9.52 -1.52 -13.56
N GLU A 939 8.79 -2.12 -14.50
CA GLU A 939 8.83 -1.67 -15.91
C GLU A 939 8.07 -0.37 -16.15
N ARG A 940 7.08 0.01 -15.31
CA ARG A 940 6.44 1.33 -15.34
C ARG A 940 7.46 2.45 -15.10
N TYR A 941 8.29 2.28 -14.07
CA TYR A 941 9.20 3.35 -13.61
C TYR A 941 10.60 3.28 -14.23
N LEU A 942 11.13 2.09 -14.56
CA LEU A 942 12.46 1.91 -15.15
C LEU A 942 12.43 1.58 -16.66
N GLY A 943 11.28 1.15 -17.19
CA GLY A 943 11.11 0.66 -18.56
C GLY A 943 11.53 -0.81 -18.74
N VAL A 944 10.91 -1.52 -19.70
CA VAL A 944 11.21 -2.94 -19.99
C VAL A 944 12.73 -3.17 -20.21
N PRO A 945 13.41 -4.06 -19.46
CA PRO A 945 14.88 -4.24 -19.49
C PRO A 945 15.42 -4.99 -20.73
N LYS A 946 14.89 -4.66 -21.91
CA LYS A 946 15.34 -5.15 -23.22
C LYS A 946 16.37 -4.15 -23.79
N GLY A 947 17.61 -4.60 -23.96
CA GLY A 947 18.73 -3.79 -24.50
C GLY A 947 19.40 -2.86 -23.50
N SER A 948 20.62 -2.38 -23.83
CA SER A 948 21.51 -1.67 -22.90
C SER A 948 20.93 -0.35 -22.35
N GLN A 949 20.14 0.38 -23.14
CA GLN A 949 19.57 1.66 -22.71
C GLN A 949 18.53 1.54 -21.58
N ASN A 950 17.83 0.41 -21.48
CA ASN A 950 16.86 0.16 -20.41
C ASN A 950 17.44 -0.65 -19.25
N LEU A 951 18.64 -1.25 -19.39
CA LEU A 951 19.34 -1.88 -18.26
C LEU A 951 20.02 -0.86 -17.34
N ARG A 952 20.48 0.28 -17.88
CA ARG A 952 21.15 1.33 -17.09
C ARG A 952 20.32 1.85 -15.89
N PRO A 953 19.01 2.13 -16.01
CA PRO A 953 18.17 2.53 -14.87
C PRO A 953 18.14 1.51 -13.72
N TYR A 954 18.05 0.21 -14.02
CA TYR A 954 18.14 -0.87 -13.01
C TYR A 954 19.52 -0.93 -12.35
N GLN A 955 20.60 -0.63 -13.09
CA GLN A 955 21.96 -0.58 -12.53
C GLN A 955 22.17 0.64 -11.61
N GLU A 956 21.70 1.83 -12.02
CA GLU A 956 21.83 3.05 -11.20
C GLU A 956 20.92 3.05 -9.95
N SER A 957 19.94 2.15 -9.90
CA SER A 957 19.02 1.93 -8.76
C SER A 957 19.30 0.62 -7.99
N ASN A 958 20.36 -0.13 -8.33
CA ASN A 958 20.70 -1.37 -7.62
C ASN A 958 21.36 -1.07 -6.26
N LEU A 959 20.72 -1.45 -5.16
CA LEU A 959 21.27 -1.24 -3.81
C LEU A 959 22.44 -2.20 -3.52
N LEU A 960 22.40 -3.41 -4.10
CA LEU A 960 23.42 -4.44 -3.86
C LEU A 960 24.83 -4.00 -4.30
N ASP A 961 24.93 -3.21 -5.38
CA ASP A 961 26.21 -2.68 -5.89
C ASP A 961 26.81 -1.56 -4.99
N LEU A 962 26.02 -1.01 -4.07
CA LEU A 962 26.39 0.12 -3.20
C LEU A 962 26.62 -0.26 -1.73
N THR A 963 26.41 -1.53 -1.39
CA THR A 963 26.52 -2.15 -0.05
C THR A 963 27.79 -1.79 0.72
N GLU A 964 28.95 -1.66 0.06
CA GLU A 964 30.21 -1.27 0.71
C GLU A 964 30.11 0.09 1.45
N ARG A 965 29.19 0.97 1.01
CA ARG A 965 28.92 2.27 1.63
C ARG A 965 28.07 2.20 2.90
N LEU A 966 27.64 1.00 3.31
CA LEU A 966 27.01 0.73 4.62
C LEU A 966 28.06 0.41 5.71
N ARG A 967 29.35 0.22 5.35
CA ARG A 967 30.42 0.00 6.32
C ARG A 967 30.45 1.10 7.39
N ASN A 968 30.51 0.70 8.65
CA ASN A 968 30.46 1.55 9.84
C ASN A 968 29.14 2.34 10.04
N LYS A 969 28.04 1.98 9.36
CA LYS A 969 26.71 2.60 9.54
C LYS A 969 25.78 1.64 10.27
N LYS A 970 24.99 2.18 11.20
CA LYS A 970 24.04 1.41 12.02
C LYS A 970 22.74 1.20 11.23
N PHE A 971 22.30 -0.03 11.05
CA PHE A 971 20.97 -0.31 10.51
C PHE A 971 20.39 -1.63 11.02
N LEU A 972 19.06 -1.71 10.96
CA LEU A 972 18.25 -2.90 11.22
C LEU A 972 17.47 -3.29 9.96
N LEU A 973 17.71 -4.49 9.47
CA LEU A 973 16.97 -5.13 8.39
C LEU A 973 15.86 -6.02 8.98
N ILE A 974 14.63 -5.89 8.51
CA ILE A 974 13.49 -6.69 8.95
C ILE A 974 12.77 -7.27 7.73
N PHE A 975 12.39 -8.54 7.75
CA PHE A 975 11.56 -9.15 6.68
C PHE A 975 10.86 -10.44 7.14
N GLY A 976 9.78 -10.80 6.45
CA GLY A 976 9.10 -12.08 6.58
C GLY A 976 9.67 -13.12 5.60
N THR A 977 9.61 -14.41 5.93
CA THR A 977 9.98 -15.47 4.96
C THR A 977 8.81 -15.95 4.10
N GLY A 978 7.59 -15.47 4.38
CA GLY A 978 6.39 -15.69 3.59
C GLY A 978 5.99 -14.47 2.75
N ASP A 979 6.89 -13.50 2.56
CA ASP A 979 6.64 -12.27 1.80
C ASP A 979 6.50 -12.59 0.30
N ASP A 980 5.26 -12.57 -0.19
CA ASP A 980 4.88 -12.82 -1.58
C ASP A 980 5.10 -11.60 -2.50
N ASN A 981 5.33 -10.41 -1.92
CA ASN A 981 5.44 -9.15 -2.63
C ASN A 981 6.90 -8.71 -2.78
N VAL A 982 7.56 -8.34 -1.67
CA VAL A 982 9.01 -8.09 -1.61
C VAL A 982 9.70 -9.33 -1.08
N HIS A 983 9.65 -10.39 -1.88
CA HIS A 983 10.31 -11.68 -1.68
C HIS A 983 11.58 -11.64 -0.82
N ASP A 984 11.69 -12.57 0.13
CA ASP A 984 12.84 -12.76 1.02
C ASP A 984 14.21 -12.75 0.31
N GLN A 985 14.24 -13.21 -0.95
CA GLN A 985 15.30 -13.03 -1.95
C GLN A 985 15.99 -11.67 -1.86
N HIS A 986 15.24 -10.57 -1.75
CA HIS A 986 15.78 -9.21 -1.68
C HIS A 986 16.69 -9.02 -0.45
N SER A 987 16.18 -9.40 0.72
CA SER A 987 16.88 -9.29 2.02
C SER A 987 18.01 -10.31 2.14
N LEU A 988 17.80 -11.55 1.69
CA LEU A 988 18.81 -12.62 1.73
C LEU A 988 20.00 -12.34 0.80
N LEU A 989 19.77 -11.74 -0.37
CA LEU A 989 20.86 -11.28 -1.24
C LEU A 989 21.61 -10.08 -0.67
N LEU A 990 20.93 -9.16 0.01
CA LEU A 990 21.56 -8.05 0.74
C LEU A 990 22.45 -8.59 1.88
N ILE A 991 21.92 -9.48 2.72
CA ILE A 991 22.65 -10.19 3.78
C ILE A 991 23.88 -10.91 3.22
N ARG A 992 23.72 -11.66 2.12
CA ARG A 992 24.83 -12.34 1.44
C ARG A 992 25.94 -11.38 1.03
N GLN A 993 25.57 -10.22 0.48
CA GLN A 993 26.54 -9.22 0.01
C GLN A 993 27.29 -8.54 1.17
N LEU A 994 26.58 -8.18 2.25
CA LEU A 994 27.16 -7.63 3.49
C LEU A 994 28.14 -8.62 4.14
N ASN A 995 27.76 -9.90 4.22
CA ASN A 995 28.63 -10.97 4.72
C ASN A 995 29.90 -11.12 3.87
N GLN A 996 29.79 -11.07 2.53
CA GLN A 996 30.96 -11.14 1.64
C GLN A 996 31.90 -9.94 1.77
N GLN A 997 31.40 -8.78 2.20
CA GLN A 997 32.19 -7.57 2.43
C GLN A 997 32.69 -7.46 3.88
N ASN A 998 32.29 -8.35 4.80
CA ASN A 998 32.52 -8.22 6.24
C ASN A 998 32.00 -6.85 6.75
N ILE A 999 30.70 -6.62 6.61
CA ILE A 999 30.00 -5.43 7.12
C ILE A 999 28.96 -5.89 8.13
N ASP A 1000 29.01 -5.32 9.34
CA ASP A 1000 28.07 -5.62 10.41
C ASP A 1000 26.69 -5.00 10.14
N TYR A 1001 25.64 -5.71 10.55
CA TYR A 1001 24.24 -5.29 10.43
C TYR A 1001 23.41 -5.93 11.54
N ASN A 1002 22.26 -5.33 11.88
CA ASN A 1002 21.26 -5.99 12.71
C ASN A 1002 20.19 -6.58 11.79
N VAL A 1003 19.67 -7.76 12.14
CA VAL A 1003 18.58 -8.40 11.38
C VAL A 1003 17.51 -8.94 12.32
N GLN A 1004 16.25 -8.84 11.90
CA GLN A 1004 15.11 -9.54 12.47
C GLN A 1004 14.39 -10.28 11.32
N ILE A 1005 14.15 -11.57 11.51
CA ILE A 1005 13.43 -12.41 10.54
C ILE A 1005 12.15 -12.89 11.22
N TYR A 1006 11.04 -12.91 10.48
CA TYR A 1006 9.79 -13.51 10.91
C TYR A 1006 9.45 -14.68 9.98
N PRO A 1007 9.63 -15.94 10.42
CA PRO A 1007 9.20 -17.10 9.65
C PRO A 1007 7.71 -17.02 9.33
N ASP A 1008 7.34 -17.40 8.11
CA ASP A 1008 5.96 -17.54 7.61
C ASP A 1008 5.08 -16.28 7.59
N ASP A 1009 5.54 -15.14 8.10
CA ASP A 1009 4.86 -13.86 7.94
C ASP A 1009 5.01 -13.32 6.52
N ASN A 1010 3.92 -12.75 6.00
CA ASN A 1010 3.83 -12.10 4.70
C ASN A 1010 4.31 -10.64 4.75
N HIS A 1011 4.12 -9.90 3.65
CA HIS A 1011 4.60 -8.53 3.49
C HIS A 1011 4.17 -7.54 4.60
N TYR A 1012 3.07 -7.81 5.29
CA TYR A 1012 2.50 -6.94 6.33
C TYR A 1012 3.03 -7.22 7.75
N LEU A 1013 3.68 -8.37 7.99
CA LEU A 1013 4.18 -8.80 9.31
C LEU A 1013 3.11 -8.72 10.44
N SER A 1014 1.82 -8.80 10.09
CA SER A 1014 0.71 -8.47 11.00
C SER A 1014 0.67 -9.37 12.23
N ARG A 1015 1.03 -10.65 12.08
CA ARG A 1015 1.09 -11.63 13.18
C ARG A 1015 2.22 -11.27 14.16
N SER A 1016 3.36 -10.84 13.64
CA SER A 1016 4.54 -10.42 14.43
C SER A 1016 4.51 -8.96 14.89
N SER A 1017 3.47 -8.18 14.57
CA SER A 1017 3.34 -6.74 14.87
C SER A 1017 3.66 -6.38 16.33
N GLN A 1018 3.17 -7.19 17.29
CA GLN A 1018 3.40 -7.01 18.73
C GLN A 1018 4.86 -7.19 19.16
N HIS A 1019 5.70 -7.86 18.37
CA HIS A 1019 7.15 -7.94 18.56
C HIS A 1019 7.90 -6.92 17.69
N LEU A 1020 7.39 -6.63 16.49
CA LEU A 1020 7.97 -5.72 15.52
C LEU A 1020 8.21 -4.30 16.06
N TYR A 1021 7.17 -3.65 16.56
CA TYR A 1021 7.30 -2.25 16.99
C TYR A 1021 8.16 -2.09 18.26
N PRO A 1022 8.06 -2.95 19.30
CA PRO A 1022 9.06 -2.98 20.38
C PRO A 1022 10.48 -3.20 19.86
N LYS A 1023 10.71 -4.18 18.97
CA LYS A 1023 12.04 -4.45 18.39
C LYS A 1023 12.62 -3.24 17.63
N MET A 1024 11.77 -2.44 16.99
CA MET A 1024 12.16 -1.19 16.32
C MET A 1024 12.43 -0.06 17.32
N THR A 1025 11.63 0.06 18.38
CA THR A 1025 11.85 1.00 19.49
C THR A 1025 13.15 0.70 20.25
N ASP A 1026 13.40 -0.58 20.59
CA ASP A 1026 14.63 -1.05 21.22
C ASP A 1026 15.87 -0.69 20.39
N PHE A 1027 15.79 -0.84 19.06
CA PHE A 1027 16.88 -0.49 18.16
C PHE A 1027 17.16 1.02 18.17
N LEU A 1028 16.12 1.87 18.10
CA LEU A 1028 16.30 3.32 18.15
C LEU A 1028 16.89 3.78 19.49
N GLN A 1029 16.41 3.23 20.60
CA GLN A 1029 16.91 3.54 21.94
C GLN A 1029 18.37 3.07 22.10
N ASN A 1030 18.60 1.76 22.20
CA ASN A 1030 19.88 1.16 22.63
C ASN A 1030 21.05 1.46 21.68
N ILE A 1031 20.79 1.77 20.40
CA ILE A 1031 21.83 1.96 19.39
C ILE A 1031 22.00 3.44 18.98
N VAL A 1032 21.05 4.35 19.28
CA VAL A 1032 21.15 5.77 18.85
C VAL A 1032 20.75 6.79 19.90
N PHE A 1033 19.63 6.61 20.60
CA PHE A 1033 19.03 7.67 21.42
C PHE A 1033 19.31 7.58 22.92
N ASP A 1034 19.86 6.47 23.41
CA ASP A 1034 20.21 6.29 24.82
C ASP A 1034 21.39 7.19 25.25
N LEU A 1035 21.26 7.75 26.47
CA LEU A 1035 22.12 8.75 27.08
C LEU A 1035 22.94 8.20 28.26
N ASP A 1036 22.73 6.96 28.69
CA ASP A 1036 23.45 6.38 29.84
C ASP A 1036 24.97 6.34 29.64
N SER A 1037 25.44 6.27 28.39
CA SER A 1037 26.87 6.44 28.07
C SER A 1037 27.43 7.82 28.48
N ILE A 1038 26.64 8.89 28.38
CA ILE A 1038 27.05 10.25 28.77
C ILE A 1038 26.96 10.45 30.28
N VAL A 1039 26.00 9.80 30.96
CA VAL A 1039 25.96 9.75 32.42
C VAL A 1039 27.17 9.00 32.97
N LEU A 1040 27.52 7.85 32.38
CA LEU A 1040 28.70 7.09 32.78
C LEU A 1040 30.00 7.87 32.55
N ILE A 1041 30.18 8.50 31.37
CA ILE A 1041 31.39 9.29 31.08
C ILE A 1041 31.50 10.51 32.00
N LYS A 1042 30.44 11.28 32.22
CA LYS A 1042 30.47 12.42 33.16
C LYS A 1042 30.75 11.99 34.60
N ASN A 1043 30.22 10.86 35.04
CA ASN A 1043 30.51 10.32 36.37
C ASN A 1043 31.95 9.78 36.47
N ILE A 1044 32.50 9.19 35.40
CA ILE A 1044 33.91 8.79 35.33
C ILE A 1044 34.83 10.02 35.38
N ASP A 1045 34.53 11.08 34.62
CA ASP A 1045 35.30 12.33 34.67
C ASP A 1045 35.24 12.97 36.06
N MET A 1046 34.06 13.02 36.71
CA MET A 1046 33.93 13.56 38.07
C MET A 1046 34.68 12.70 39.11
N LEU A 1047 34.57 11.37 39.04
CA LEU A 1047 35.32 10.44 39.89
C LEU A 1047 36.83 10.56 39.67
N THR A 1048 37.26 10.80 38.43
CA THR A 1048 38.68 11.01 38.10
C THR A 1048 39.17 12.35 38.65
N PHE A 1049 38.36 13.41 38.57
CA PHE A 1049 38.69 14.73 39.13
C PHE A 1049 38.79 14.68 40.67
N VAL A 1050 37.82 14.04 41.34
CA VAL A 1050 37.83 13.83 42.80
C VAL A 1050 39.01 12.93 43.23
N ALA A 1051 39.34 11.89 42.45
CA ALA A 1051 40.52 11.07 42.72
C ALA A 1051 41.83 11.87 42.56
N ILE A 1052 41.91 12.79 41.59
CA ILE A 1052 43.07 13.67 41.42
C ILE A 1052 43.21 14.65 42.59
N GLU A 1053 42.14 15.31 43.04
CA GLU A 1053 42.21 16.19 44.22
C GLU A 1053 42.57 15.43 45.51
N LEU A 1054 42.04 14.21 45.70
CA LEU A 1054 42.42 13.37 46.83
C LEU A 1054 43.90 12.94 46.77
N ILE A 1055 44.45 12.70 45.57
CA ILE A 1055 45.88 12.38 45.38
C ILE A 1055 46.78 13.62 45.58
N PHE A 1056 46.29 14.83 45.29
CA PHE A 1056 46.99 16.09 45.60
C PHE A 1056 46.82 16.55 47.06
N SER A 1057 45.92 15.92 47.83
CA SER A 1057 45.65 16.23 49.24
C SER A 1057 46.27 15.23 50.23
N CYS A 1058 47.06 14.26 49.74
CA CYS A 1058 47.77 13.25 50.54
C CYS A 1058 49.29 13.39 50.41
#